data_AF-A0A286EQ27-F1
#
_entry.id   AF-A0A286EQ27-F1
#
_cell.length_a   1.000
_cell.length_b   1.000
_cell.length_c   1.000
_cell.angle_alpha   90.00
_cell.angle_beta   90.00
_cell.angle_gamma   90.00
#
_symmetry.space_group_name_H-M   'P 1'
#
loop_
_entity.id
_entity.type
_entity.pdbx_description
1 polymer ?
#
loop_
_entity_poly.entity_id
_entity_poly.type
_entity_poly.pdbx_seq_one_letter_code
_entity_poly.pdbx_strand_id
1 'polypeptide(L)'
;MVVNGANPGGPQVRRRLARLVVAFVGVSSALVVFPVVSPASHSGAAVPALNIVVPNADTVKMAWVGPTSRRPKDASLLTLQSALNLAAAGDTVSFDVDDYIFAKRLTVPRRVELTAARPSTLFAQLTVTGGGLSDAANVMLGVSATGAAVTVSSSDAVLDGITVVNPNGVLRPTGIQLGATATGVIINDFQMDGGDQASSYGVNLTTGSATINDANVAGVATGVVVTAASTATGIAVVGGKFSAQNVGIALGAASSPTISSVTVTGTATGTGIDLANSSAAHITSPVVTDFARGIAATPTSTATGPTITDATVTGANREGIALGSTTGATLTTPTVIGDDTAQSIGIQLYRASGVTLNRITVSRFAYGVYTNIADTGTGPNVISPVVSAVSLGGITLGSTQGATITRPHITGTGSGTGINTMNAGRVTISDALVTNFTNGIAAQSNIDPTSDRVNYSLTNIDVRTATTGSTAISLLGTVNATITNVTADMPGTGIVLHETTTTKAEHIIVTGHAGVSSTTGAAILRAYDSTAITVNDSSIDAGSYGVFFSSSDNATITDARVSGVSEYALYGRSVSHLSVSGSTLTNNAAVGNLVVTTAGSGISHDINIHDNTMTGNTRGLNLYTGTSNVTFAHNTVSGQRYVVSAAPAHGVTIANNTITQTGATDEAAVMVTPLYEDGDHPGSYSSSGITVSDNVFHGDGTWVQVGSPDASTPDAARRTVSTPVLVIGNTFPGASTAIRTFANAVEGEDSAAAVAVAAARRAVTGPVAVDARDYDDPNDWGSPCRATGYLDGELVYDGQGAIVDELTDALVLYPTNCITLSLVEALTGPTGTVYHVGDIVTWTLTAHNGGPRSAPAGWSITPVLPTGVTLESMTGAGYSVTGLTAVAAEELPVGADGPPLTVHVRIMSAPSATATSKNVAYVSPPAAADATDTDGDGYVDSTLEYVKPLVIPTLTTDTDQSVTDNDAQGFWTVAGVTPTPTPTPAAAGPDDSLAFTGGVDSATASSLADTGVPVAALAVAALAAALAGTLLIAYRARRHSS
;
A
#
# COMPACT_ATOMS: atom_id res chain seq x y z
N MET A 1 22.45 27.66 17.98
CA MET A 1 22.78 28.94 18.64
C MET A 1 22.35 28.85 20.11
N VAL A 2 22.85 29.70 21.01
CA VAL A 2 22.72 29.53 22.47
C VAL A 2 21.67 30.47 23.08
N VAL A 3 20.94 30.03 24.12
CA VAL A 3 20.71 30.72 25.43
C VAL A 3 19.88 29.81 26.38
N ASN A 4 20.02 29.99 27.70
CA ASN A 4 19.50 29.12 28.77
C ASN A 4 18.33 29.73 29.57
N GLY A 5 17.58 28.88 30.28
CA GLY A 5 16.81 29.23 31.49
C GLY A 5 15.63 28.27 31.74
N ALA A 6 15.27 27.88 32.98
CA ALA A 6 15.90 28.01 34.30
C ALA A 6 15.35 26.91 35.25
N ASN A 7 15.90 26.73 36.48
CA ASN A 7 15.56 25.62 37.38
C ASN A 7 15.66 25.98 38.89
N PRO A 8 14.63 25.70 39.71
CA PRO A 8 14.73 25.61 41.18
C PRO A 8 14.10 24.32 41.78
N GLY A 9 14.57 23.73 42.89
CA GLY A 9 15.80 24.02 43.65
C GLY A 9 15.87 23.39 45.07
N GLY A 10 16.86 22.52 45.32
CA GLY A 10 17.37 22.14 46.66
C GLY A 10 16.54 21.14 47.51
N PRO A 11 17.01 20.75 48.72
CA PRO A 11 18.33 21.02 49.35
C PRO A 11 19.12 19.73 49.73
N GLN A 12 20.37 19.88 50.20
CA GLN A 12 21.21 18.77 50.72
C GLN A 12 21.36 18.78 52.25
N VAL A 13 21.55 17.61 52.88
CA VAL A 13 22.42 17.42 54.05
C VAL A 13 23.18 16.08 53.94
N ARG A 14 24.50 16.08 54.25
CA ARG A 14 25.31 14.87 54.47
C ARG A 14 25.54 14.65 55.96
N ARG A 15 25.63 13.39 56.42
CA ARG A 15 26.59 12.96 57.47
C ARG A 15 26.77 11.44 57.53
N ARG A 16 28.00 11.00 57.86
CA ARG A 16 28.34 9.61 58.21
C ARG A 16 28.30 9.45 59.73
N LEU A 17 27.89 8.28 60.23
CA LEU A 17 28.62 7.48 61.23
C LEU A 17 27.88 6.14 61.47
N ALA A 18 28.58 5.14 62.01
CA ALA A 18 28.08 3.77 62.13
C ALA A 18 28.01 3.31 63.59
N ARG A 19 27.06 2.41 63.92
CA ARG A 19 27.26 1.33 64.92
C ARG A 19 26.18 0.24 64.89
N LEU A 20 26.65 -0.95 64.52
CA LEU A 20 26.29 -2.29 65.01
C LEU A 20 25.34 -2.39 66.23
N VAL A 21 24.22 -3.10 66.07
CA VAL A 21 23.58 -3.99 67.06
C VAL A 21 23.06 -5.23 66.32
N VAL A 22 22.96 -6.39 66.98
CA VAL A 22 22.64 -7.71 66.40
C VAL A 22 21.40 -8.33 67.05
N ALA A 23 20.48 -8.90 66.24
CA ALA A 23 19.57 -9.98 66.65
C ALA A 23 18.99 -10.75 65.45
N PHE A 24 18.96 -12.08 65.53
CA PHE A 24 18.23 -13.02 64.65
C PHE A 24 16.71 -13.01 65.01
N VAL A 25 15.75 -13.69 64.34
CA VAL A 25 15.70 -14.89 63.45
C VAL A 25 14.52 -14.70 62.44
N GLY A 26 14.52 -15.35 61.26
CA GLY A 26 13.34 -15.34 60.36
C GLY A 26 13.45 -16.02 58.98
N VAL A 27 13.94 -17.26 58.91
CA VAL A 27 14.26 -17.99 57.66
C VAL A 27 13.03 -18.35 56.80
N SER A 28 13.10 -18.16 55.47
CA SER A 28 12.56 -19.10 54.45
C SER A 28 12.94 -18.76 53.00
N SER A 29 12.88 -19.79 52.14
CA SER A 29 13.08 -19.80 50.67
C SER A 29 14.51 -19.67 50.16
N ALA A 30 14.88 -20.51 49.18
CA ALA A 30 16.26 -20.80 48.80
C ALA A 30 16.65 -20.25 47.43
N LEU A 31 17.92 -19.82 47.30
CA LEU A 31 18.57 -19.47 46.04
C LEU A 31 19.56 -20.58 45.68
N VAL A 32 19.41 -21.19 44.50
CA VAL A 32 20.37 -22.19 44.00
C VAL A 32 21.56 -21.47 43.39
N VAL A 33 22.68 -21.45 44.11
CA VAL A 33 23.98 -20.98 43.62
C VAL A 33 24.89 -22.20 43.47
N PHE A 34 25.41 -22.43 42.26
CA PHE A 34 26.44 -23.43 42.04
C PHE A 34 27.77 -22.94 42.65
N PRO A 35 28.38 -23.67 43.60
CA PRO A 35 29.68 -23.31 44.14
C PRO A 35 30.80 -23.71 43.15
N VAL A 36 31.85 -22.89 43.09
CA VAL A 36 33.12 -23.28 42.47
C VAL A 36 33.69 -24.48 43.23
N VAL A 37 33.89 -25.61 42.54
CA VAL A 37 34.46 -26.82 43.14
C VAL A 37 35.98 -26.70 43.20
N SER A 38 36.49 -26.20 44.33
CA SER A 38 37.86 -26.47 44.73
C SER A 38 38.04 -27.99 44.92
N PRO A 39 39.07 -28.63 44.34
CA PRO A 39 39.24 -30.07 44.43
C PRO A 39 39.50 -30.51 45.87
N ALA A 40 38.68 -31.44 46.37
CA ALA A 40 38.75 -31.92 47.74
C ALA A 40 39.98 -32.83 47.95
N SER A 41 40.77 -32.53 48.97
CA SER A 41 41.92 -33.33 49.38
C SER A 41 41.50 -34.75 49.80
N HIS A 42 41.77 -35.74 48.95
CA HIS A 42 41.56 -37.15 49.29
C HIS A 42 42.66 -37.65 50.23
N SER A 43 42.37 -37.69 51.52
CA SER A 43 43.17 -38.45 52.50
C SER A 43 42.73 -39.92 52.51
N GLY A 44 43.64 -40.86 52.24
CA GLY A 44 43.34 -42.29 52.38
C GLY A 44 43.86 -43.25 51.30
N ALA A 45 44.96 -42.96 50.61
CA ALA A 45 45.68 -43.93 49.79
C ALA A 45 47.20 -43.84 50.05
N ALA A 46 47.94 -44.90 49.74
CA ALA A 46 49.37 -44.99 50.02
C ALA A 46 50.19 -43.95 49.25
N VAL A 47 51.21 -43.38 49.90
CA VAL A 47 52.15 -42.45 49.28
C VAL A 47 52.87 -43.15 48.10
N PRO A 48 52.73 -42.66 46.86
CA PRO A 48 53.58 -43.14 45.76
C PRO A 48 55.02 -42.71 46.05
N ALA A 49 55.99 -43.57 45.75
CA ALA A 49 57.38 -43.15 45.74
C ALA A 49 57.53 -42.02 44.71
N LEU A 50 58.20 -40.94 45.08
CA LEU A 50 58.61 -39.91 44.12
C LEU A 50 59.58 -40.55 43.11
N ASN A 51 59.28 -40.42 41.83
CA ASN A 51 60.24 -40.70 40.76
C ASN A 51 61.51 -39.87 41.00
N ILE A 52 62.68 -40.45 40.78
CA ILE A 52 63.93 -39.72 40.81
C ILE A 52 64.11 -39.07 39.45
N VAL A 53 64.37 -37.76 39.44
CA VAL A 53 64.75 -37.06 38.20
C VAL A 53 66.20 -37.43 37.87
N VAL A 54 66.39 -38.19 36.79
CA VAL A 54 67.68 -38.69 36.30
C VAL A 54 68.25 -37.75 35.24
N PRO A 55 69.26 -36.91 35.56
CA PRO A 55 69.88 -36.01 34.59
C PRO A 55 70.84 -36.75 33.65
N ASN A 56 70.93 -36.30 32.39
CA ASN A 56 71.84 -36.82 31.36
C ASN A 56 71.60 -38.32 31.01
N ALA A 57 70.33 -38.67 30.78
CA ALA A 57 69.88 -40.04 30.49
C ALA A 57 70.44 -40.65 29.18
N ASP A 58 71.11 -39.87 28.33
CA ASP A 58 71.67 -40.26 27.03
C ASP A 58 72.59 -41.50 27.08
N THR A 59 73.23 -41.75 28.22
CA THR A 59 74.15 -42.89 28.45
C THR A 59 73.65 -43.87 29.51
N VAL A 60 72.49 -43.62 30.12
CA VAL A 60 71.92 -44.48 31.16
C VAL A 60 71.36 -45.76 30.53
N LYS A 61 71.54 -46.88 31.22
CA LYS A 61 71.05 -48.20 30.80
C LYS A 61 69.78 -48.56 31.57
N MET A 62 68.63 -48.10 31.08
CA MET A 62 67.31 -48.34 31.68
C MET A 62 66.30 -49.02 30.74
N ALA A 63 66.63 -49.27 29.47
CA ALA A 63 65.67 -49.70 28.45
C ALA A 63 65.92 -51.13 27.92
N TRP A 64 64.87 -51.80 27.43
CA TRP A 64 64.94 -53.11 26.77
C TRP A 64 63.83 -53.28 25.73
N VAL A 65 64.01 -54.25 24.82
CA VAL A 65 62.98 -54.67 23.86
C VAL A 65 62.16 -55.79 24.49
N GLY A 66 60.83 -55.70 24.41
CA GLY A 66 59.85 -56.55 25.08
C GLY A 66 59.06 -55.80 26.16
N PRO A 67 58.03 -56.44 26.76
CA PRO A 67 57.10 -55.81 27.70
C PRO A 67 57.70 -55.62 29.10
N THR A 68 57.04 -54.78 29.90
CA THR A 68 57.43 -54.41 31.28
C THR A 68 57.59 -55.63 32.19
N SER A 69 56.71 -56.63 32.03
CA SER A 69 56.72 -57.90 32.78
C SER A 69 57.91 -58.82 32.48
N ARG A 70 58.77 -58.46 31.51
CA ARG A 70 59.95 -59.23 31.10
C ARG A 70 61.27 -58.44 31.24
N ARG A 71 61.33 -57.50 32.21
CA ARG A 71 62.56 -56.76 32.53
C ARG A 71 63.77 -57.70 32.68
N PRO A 72 64.87 -57.49 31.94
CA PRO A 72 66.07 -58.30 32.07
C PRO A 72 66.90 -57.90 33.31
N LYS A 73 68.01 -58.61 33.54
CA LYS A 73 69.02 -58.20 34.52
C LYS A 73 69.77 -56.95 34.05
N ASP A 74 70.21 -56.11 34.97
CA ASP A 74 70.72 -54.76 34.67
C ASP A 74 71.89 -54.73 33.67
N ALA A 75 72.76 -55.75 33.71
CA ALA A 75 73.87 -55.88 32.77
C ALA A 75 73.42 -55.96 31.28
N SER A 76 72.20 -56.42 31.03
CA SER A 76 71.58 -56.54 29.71
C SER A 76 70.73 -55.33 29.30
N LEU A 77 70.58 -54.31 30.15
CA LEU A 77 69.87 -53.09 29.80
C LEU A 77 70.66 -52.26 28.76
N LEU A 78 69.90 -51.54 27.95
CA LEU A 78 70.33 -50.69 26.85
C LEU A 78 70.05 -49.22 27.19
N THR A 79 70.71 -48.30 26.46
CA THR A 79 70.21 -46.91 26.40
C THR A 79 68.93 -46.88 25.57
N LEU A 80 68.08 -45.85 25.75
CA LEU A 80 66.79 -45.77 25.07
C LEU A 80 66.97 -45.74 23.55
N GLN A 81 67.95 -44.99 23.06
CA GLN A 81 68.32 -44.99 21.64
C GLN A 81 68.79 -46.36 21.13
N SER A 82 69.54 -47.12 21.94
CA SER A 82 69.96 -48.48 21.57
C SER A 82 68.79 -49.46 21.53
N ALA A 83 67.81 -49.34 22.42
CA ALA A 83 66.59 -50.14 22.38
C ALA A 83 65.71 -49.80 21.16
N LEU A 84 65.46 -48.51 20.90
CA LEU A 84 64.75 -48.01 19.71
C LEU A 84 65.41 -48.44 18.39
N ASN A 85 66.74 -48.51 18.35
CA ASN A 85 67.48 -48.98 17.17
C ASN A 85 67.37 -50.50 16.96
N LEU A 86 67.22 -51.28 18.04
CA LEU A 86 67.20 -52.74 18.04
C LEU A 86 65.81 -53.33 17.79
N ALA A 87 64.77 -52.73 18.38
CA ALA A 87 63.38 -53.17 18.31
C ALA A 87 62.88 -53.30 16.86
N ALA A 88 62.18 -54.38 16.51
CA ALA A 88 61.54 -54.56 15.22
C ALA A 88 60.31 -53.66 15.03
N ALA A 89 59.75 -53.61 13.82
CA ALA A 89 58.52 -52.88 13.59
C ALA A 89 57.34 -53.61 14.28
N GLY A 90 56.68 -52.93 15.22
CA GLY A 90 55.64 -53.49 16.08
C GLY A 90 56.12 -53.98 17.46
N ASP A 91 57.43 -53.91 17.75
CA ASP A 91 57.94 -54.29 19.07
C ASP A 91 57.65 -53.22 20.14
N THR A 92 57.38 -53.68 21.36
CA THR A 92 57.38 -52.86 22.58
C THR A 92 58.82 -52.59 23.04
N VAL A 93 59.12 -51.35 23.41
CA VAL A 93 60.34 -50.90 24.08
C VAL A 93 59.97 -50.42 25.48
N SER A 94 60.35 -51.21 26.48
CA SER A 94 60.13 -50.89 27.89
C SER A 94 61.32 -50.14 28.49
N PHE A 95 61.07 -49.35 29.54
CA PHE A 95 62.11 -48.78 30.38
C PHE A 95 61.73 -48.80 31.88
N ASP A 96 62.72 -48.55 32.74
CA ASP A 96 62.53 -48.46 34.19
C ASP A 96 61.71 -47.23 34.61
N VAL A 97 61.11 -47.29 35.80
CA VAL A 97 60.23 -46.23 36.32
C VAL A 97 61.07 -45.16 37.02
N ASP A 98 61.27 -44.03 36.34
CA ASP A 98 61.84 -42.78 36.83
C ASP A 98 61.55 -41.65 35.81
N ASP A 99 61.89 -40.39 36.13
CA ASP A 99 61.77 -39.27 35.19
C ASP A 99 63.16 -38.96 34.58
N TYR A 100 63.31 -39.03 33.25
CA TYR A 100 64.61 -39.02 32.57
C TYR A 100 64.82 -37.76 31.71
N ILE A 101 65.93 -37.03 31.91
CA ILE A 101 66.29 -35.85 31.12
C ILE A 101 67.38 -36.19 30.09
N PHE A 102 67.06 -36.03 28.81
CA PHE A 102 67.99 -36.28 27.69
C PHE A 102 68.53 -34.96 27.11
N ALA A 103 69.85 -34.89 26.88
CA ALA A 103 70.50 -33.76 26.24
C ALA A 103 70.55 -33.89 24.70
N LYS A 104 70.33 -35.09 24.14
CA LYS A 104 70.28 -35.34 22.70
C LYS A 104 68.87 -35.69 22.25
N ARG A 105 68.58 -35.37 20.99
CA ARG A 105 67.35 -35.79 20.31
C ARG A 105 67.43 -37.29 19.99
N LEU A 106 66.42 -38.04 20.40
CA LEU A 106 66.26 -39.46 20.12
C LEU A 106 65.66 -39.67 18.73
N THR A 107 65.90 -40.83 18.12
CA THR A 107 65.41 -41.22 16.79
C THR A 107 64.62 -42.52 16.88
N VAL A 108 63.42 -42.54 16.30
CA VAL A 108 62.52 -43.69 16.18
C VAL A 108 62.50 -44.14 14.71
N PRO A 109 63.20 -45.23 14.34
CA PRO A 109 63.42 -45.61 12.94
C PRO A 109 62.35 -46.53 12.34
N ARG A 110 61.38 -46.98 13.14
CA ARG A 110 60.25 -47.86 12.77
C ARG A 110 59.18 -47.80 13.85
N ARG A 111 57.93 -48.18 13.55
CA ARG A 111 56.83 -48.18 14.53
C ARG A 111 57.17 -49.07 15.72
N VAL A 112 57.12 -48.52 16.92
CA VAL A 112 57.36 -49.19 18.21
C VAL A 112 56.43 -48.62 19.28
N GLU A 113 56.19 -49.37 20.34
CA GLU A 113 55.44 -48.93 21.53
C GLU A 113 56.41 -48.59 22.67
N LEU A 114 56.38 -47.39 23.25
CA LEU A 114 57.09 -47.06 24.49
C LEU A 114 56.22 -47.39 25.71
N THR A 115 56.81 -48.01 26.74
CA THR A 115 56.08 -48.37 27.95
C THR A 115 56.92 -48.35 29.23
N ALA A 116 56.28 -48.10 30.36
CA ALA A 116 56.86 -48.14 31.70
C ALA A 116 55.89 -48.86 32.66
N ALA A 117 56.42 -49.43 33.75
CA ALA A 117 55.60 -50.20 34.70
C ALA A 117 54.67 -49.32 35.57
N ARG A 118 54.91 -48.01 35.61
CA ARG A 118 54.16 -46.95 36.30
C ARG A 118 54.41 -45.61 35.59
N PRO A 119 53.61 -44.55 35.83
CA PRO A 119 53.83 -43.21 35.27
C PRO A 119 55.28 -42.72 35.36
N SER A 120 55.87 -42.39 34.21
CA SER A 120 57.30 -42.05 34.02
C SER A 120 57.46 -41.00 32.92
N THR A 121 58.25 -39.95 33.16
CA THR A 121 58.36 -38.79 32.25
C THR A 121 59.70 -38.78 31.50
N LEU A 122 59.65 -38.84 30.16
CA LEU A 122 60.79 -38.69 29.28
C LEU A 122 60.92 -37.22 28.85
N PHE A 123 61.78 -36.46 29.53
CA PHE A 123 62.15 -35.10 29.14
C PHE A 123 63.13 -35.14 27.95
N ALA A 124 62.58 -35.35 26.74
CA ALA A 124 63.31 -35.60 25.51
C ALA A 124 62.69 -34.89 24.30
N GLN A 125 63.46 -34.80 23.22
CA GLN A 125 62.93 -34.57 21.88
C GLN A 125 63.12 -35.85 21.05
N LEU A 126 62.15 -36.20 20.22
CA LEU A 126 62.14 -37.40 19.37
C LEU A 126 62.01 -37.02 17.89
N THR A 127 62.66 -37.76 17.00
CA THR A 127 62.40 -37.75 15.55
C THR A 127 61.89 -39.12 15.10
N VAL A 128 60.64 -39.20 14.63
CA VAL A 128 60.10 -40.37 13.93
C VAL A 128 60.52 -40.32 12.47
N THR A 129 61.43 -41.21 12.10
CA THR A 129 62.02 -41.32 10.75
C THR A 129 61.47 -42.50 9.94
N GLY A 130 60.60 -43.33 10.53
CA GLY A 130 59.83 -44.34 9.82
C GLY A 130 58.73 -44.99 10.68
N GLY A 131 57.61 -45.35 10.07
CA GLY A 131 56.58 -46.23 10.62
C GLY A 131 55.67 -45.65 11.72
N GLY A 132 56.19 -44.94 12.71
CA GLY A 132 55.38 -44.35 13.79
C GLY A 132 55.97 -44.48 15.20
N LEU A 133 55.13 -44.17 16.18
CA LEU A 133 55.39 -44.30 17.62
C LEU A 133 54.04 -44.47 18.35
N SER A 134 53.98 -45.37 19.32
CA SER A 134 52.85 -45.48 20.26
C SER A 134 53.36 -45.30 21.68
N ASP A 135 52.64 -44.57 22.53
CA ASP A 135 52.96 -44.49 23.97
C ASP A 135 51.89 -45.25 24.77
N ALA A 136 52.32 -46.14 25.68
CA ALA A 136 51.43 -46.70 26.68
C ALA A 136 51.11 -45.65 27.76
N ALA A 137 49.92 -45.68 28.35
CA ALA A 137 49.39 -44.68 29.29
C ALA A 137 50.19 -44.42 30.60
N ASN A 138 51.33 -45.10 30.78
CA ASN A 138 52.32 -44.85 31.83
C ASN A 138 53.52 -44.00 31.36
N VAL A 139 53.56 -43.57 30.11
CA VAL A 139 54.67 -42.80 29.51
C VAL A 139 54.19 -41.40 29.17
N MET A 140 54.99 -40.40 29.53
CA MET A 140 54.72 -38.99 29.22
C MET A 140 55.98 -38.35 28.64
N LEU A 141 55.83 -37.53 27.61
CA LEU A 141 56.90 -36.77 26.97
C LEU A 141 56.96 -35.36 27.59
N GLY A 142 57.96 -35.13 28.44
CA GLY A 142 58.18 -33.83 29.06
C GLY A 142 58.89 -32.89 28.08
N VAL A 143 58.41 -31.65 27.92
CA VAL A 143 59.13 -30.65 27.13
C VAL A 143 60.45 -30.29 27.83
N SER A 144 61.57 -30.64 27.20
CA SER A 144 62.93 -30.38 27.72
C SER A 144 63.58 -29.11 27.18
N ALA A 145 63.18 -28.66 25.97
CA ALA A 145 63.69 -27.47 25.32
C ALA A 145 62.68 -26.96 24.26
N THR A 146 62.78 -25.67 23.92
CA THR A 146 61.97 -25.00 22.88
C THR A 146 61.98 -25.78 21.55
N GLY A 147 60.81 -25.82 20.89
CA GLY A 147 60.59 -26.59 19.66
C GLY A 147 59.76 -27.85 19.91
N ALA A 148 59.79 -28.78 18.95
CA ALA A 148 58.95 -29.97 18.94
C ALA A 148 59.44 -31.09 19.87
N ALA A 149 58.54 -31.61 20.72
CA ALA A 149 58.75 -32.84 21.48
C ALA A 149 58.81 -34.06 20.55
N VAL A 150 57.94 -34.13 19.55
CA VAL A 150 57.97 -35.15 18.48
C VAL A 150 58.07 -34.48 17.11
N THR A 151 59.09 -34.84 16.32
CA THR A 151 59.23 -34.44 14.91
C THR A 151 58.98 -35.64 14.01
N VAL A 152 58.10 -35.55 13.02
CA VAL A 152 57.80 -36.63 12.05
C VAL A 152 58.37 -36.29 10.69
N SER A 153 59.35 -37.05 10.21
CA SER A 153 60.01 -36.80 8.91
C SER A 153 59.71 -37.85 7.83
N SER A 154 58.77 -38.77 8.09
CA SER A 154 58.37 -39.83 7.17
C SER A 154 56.86 -39.75 6.90
N SER A 155 56.48 -40.03 5.66
CA SER A 155 55.08 -40.28 5.31
C SER A 155 54.58 -41.59 5.94
N ASP A 156 53.25 -41.73 5.99
CA ASP A 156 52.54 -42.94 6.44
C ASP A 156 52.88 -43.39 7.88
N ALA A 157 53.44 -42.49 8.69
CA ALA A 157 53.78 -42.72 10.09
C ALA A 157 52.53 -42.62 10.99
N VAL A 158 52.36 -43.58 11.90
CA VAL A 158 51.25 -43.59 12.86
C VAL A 158 51.75 -43.17 14.25
N LEU A 159 51.23 -42.07 14.78
CA LEU A 159 51.36 -41.66 16.19
C LEU A 159 50.09 -42.06 16.94
N ASP A 160 50.25 -42.66 18.12
CA ASP A 160 49.17 -43.36 18.85
C ASP A 160 49.30 -43.09 20.37
N GLY A 161 48.30 -42.46 21.01
CA GLY A 161 48.25 -42.29 22.47
C GLY A 161 49.33 -41.36 23.07
N ILE A 162 50.12 -40.70 22.22
CA ILE A 162 51.25 -39.85 22.62
C ILE A 162 50.78 -38.76 23.60
N THR A 163 51.48 -38.61 24.73
CA THR A 163 51.13 -37.62 25.77
C THR A 163 52.28 -36.66 26.01
N VAL A 164 52.10 -35.36 25.72
CA VAL A 164 53.11 -34.30 25.91
C VAL A 164 52.72 -33.37 27.05
N VAL A 165 53.66 -33.01 27.93
CA VAL A 165 53.43 -32.06 29.03
C VAL A 165 54.56 -31.05 29.20
N ASN A 166 54.23 -29.81 29.58
CA ASN A 166 55.19 -28.73 29.84
C ASN A 166 55.21 -28.27 31.31
N PRO A 167 55.46 -29.16 32.30
CA PRO A 167 55.39 -28.81 33.73
C PRO A 167 56.47 -27.80 34.16
N ASN A 168 57.50 -27.61 33.34
CA ASN A 168 58.62 -26.69 33.59
C ASN A 168 58.42 -25.28 32.98
N GLY A 169 57.31 -25.02 32.29
CA GLY A 169 57.04 -23.73 31.65
C GLY A 169 58.05 -23.34 30.56
N VAL A 170 58.58 -24.32 29.82
CA VAL A 170 59.53 -24.08 28.72
C VAL A 170 58.86 -23.23 27.65
N LEU A 171 59.50 -22.13 27.24
CA LEU A 171 58.92 -21.20 26.27
C LEU A 171 58.79 -21.82 24.87
N ARG A 172 57.68 -21.52 24.19
CA ARG A 172 57.36 -21.96 22.80
C ARG A 172 57.52 -23.47 22.58
N PRO A 173 56.81 -24.32 23.37
CA PRO A 173 56.74 -25.75 23.11
C PRO A 173 55.99 -26.01 21.81
N THR A 174 56.33 -27.09 21.14
CA THR A 174 55.49 -27.72 20.11
C THR A 174 55.30 -29.18 20.49
N GLY A 175 54.08 -29.71 20.43
CA GLY A 175 53.84 -31.12 20.69
C GLY A 175 54.40 -31.98 19.56
N ILE A 176 53.66 -32.02 18.46
CA ILE A 176 54.04 -32.74 17.23
C ILE A 176 54.36 -31.72 16.13
N GLN A 177 55.44 -31.94 15.38
CA GLN A 177 55.76 -31.18 14.16
C GLN A 177 56.07 -32.12 13.00
N LEU A 178 55.42 -31.90 11.85
CA LEU A 178 55.73 -32.62 10.61
C LEU A 178 56.85 -31.93 9.83
N GLY A 179 57.66 -32.73 9.14
CA GLY A 179 58.52 -32.27 8.06
C GLY A 179 57.69 -31.87 6.83
N ALA A 180 58.23 -30.93 6.04
CA ALA A 180 57.55 -30.28 4.91
C ALA A 180 56.98 -31.22 3.82
N THR A 181 57.44 -32.48 3.77
CA THR A 181 57.06 -33.50 2.79
C THR A 181 56.37 -34.73 3.42
N ALA A 182 56.11 -34.73 4.73
CA ALA A 182 55.45 -35.85 5.39
C ALA A 182 53.95 -35.82 5.11
N THR A 183 53.41 -36.90 4.55
CA THR A 183 52.02 -37.03 4.09
C THR A 183 51.43 -38.37 4.55
N GLY A 184 50.11 -38.50 4.61
CA GLY A 184 49.47 -39.75 5.07
C GLY A 184 49.73 -40.08 6.55
N VAL A 185 50.27 -39.13 7.31
CA VAL A 185 50.56 -39.30 8.75
C VAL A 185 49.23 -39.44 9.50
N ILE A 186 49.17 -40.36 10.46
CA ILE A 186 48.02 -40.55 11.34
C ILE A 186 48.43 -40.18 12.76
N ILE A 187 47.58 -39.43 13.47
CA ILE A 187 47.82 -39.01 14.86
C ILE A 187 46.54 -39.30 15.66
N ASN A 188 46.53 -40.38 16.45
CA ASN A 188 45.39 -40.77 17.29
C ASN A 188 45.63 -40.41 18.76
N ASP A 189 44.55 -40.03 19.46
CA ASP A 189 44.48 -39.89 20.92
C ASP A 189 45.54 -38.97 21.55
N PHE A 190 46.15 -38.08 20.75
CA PHE A 190 47.26 -37.23 21.16
C PHE A 190 46.86 -36.25 22.27
N GLN A 191 47.47 -36.39 23.46
CA GLN A 191 47.26 -35.50 24.60
C GLN A 191 48.38 -34.45 24.66
N MET A 192 48.04 -33.18 24.91
CA MET A 192 49.03 -32.15 25.22
C MET A 192 48.57 -31.12 26.26
N ASP A 193 49.44 -30.86 27.23
CA ASP A 193 49.44 -29.63 28.03
C ASP A 193 50.65 -28.75 27.66
N GLY A 194 50.38 -27.59 27.06
CA GLY A 194 51.38 -26.60 26.68
C GLY A 194 51.89 -25.71 27.83
N GLY A 195 51.26 -25.73 29.01
CA GLY A 195 51.62 -24.91 30.17
C GLY A 195 51.34 -23.42 30.01
N ASP A 196 50.24 -23.08 29.33
CA ASP A 196 49.76 -21.72 28.98
C ASP A 196 50.78 -20.84 28.23
N GLN A 197 51.74 -21.46 27.53
CA GLN A 197 52.88 -20.74 26.96
C GLN A 197 52.53 -19.98 25.68
N ALA A 198 52.88 -18.70 25.64
CA ALA A 198 52.74 -17.87 24.45
C ALA A 198 53.56 -18.41 23.26
N SER A 199 52.96 -18.37 22.07
CA SER A 199 53.51 -18.90 20.82
C SER A 199 53.89 -20.41 20.87
N SER A 200 53.09 -21.20 21.58
CA SER A 200 53.11 -22.67 21.56
C SER A 200 52.18 -23.27 20.49
N TYR A 201 52.46 -24.51 20.09
CA TYR A 201 51.67 -25.27 19.12
C TYR A 201 51.36 -26.69 19.62
N GLY A 202 50.11 -27.16 19.45
CA GLY A 202 49.78 -28.57 19.65
C GLY A 202 50.38 -29.45 18.55
N VAL A 203 49.84 -29.31 17.34
CA VAL A 203 50.32 -29.99 16.13
C VAL A 203 50.65 -28.98 15.04
N ASN A 204 51.91 -28.95 14.59
CA ASN A 204 52.38 -28.13 13.49
C ASN A 204 52.62 -28.99 12.24
N LEU A 205 51.69 -28.93 11.28
CA LEU A 205 51.75 -29.71 10.04
C LEU A 205 52.78 -29.17 9.03
N THR A 206 53.33 -27.98 9.25
CA THR A 206 54.18 -27.21 8.31
C THR A 206 53.57 -27.13 6.91
N THR A 207 54.08 -27.86 5.93
CA THR A 207 53.50 -28.06 4.59
C THR A 207 53.18 -29.54 4.27
N GLY A 208 53.32 -30.42 5.27
CA GLY A 208 52.87 -31.81 5.20
C GLY A 208 51.36 -31.95 5.43
N SER A 209 50.89 -33.19 5.51
CA SER A 209 49.49 -33.51 5.83
C SER A 209 49.33 -34.72 6.75
N ALA A 210 48.30 -34.66 7.58
CA ALA A 210 47.95 -35.70 8.53
C ALA A 210 46.43 -35.80 8.72
N THR A 211 45.99 -36.98 9.14
CA THR A 211 44.69 -37.21 9.80
C THR A 211 44.92 -37.22 11.31
N ILE A 212 44.30 -36.28 12.02
CA ILE A 212 44.35 -36.15 13.48
C ILE A 212 43.00 -36.62 14.05
N ASN A 213 43.02 -37.68 14.86
CA ASN A 213 41.84 -38.27 15.48
C ASN A 213 41.90 -38.08 17.00
N ASP A 214 40.81 -37.55 17.59
CA ASP A 214 40.53 -37.48 19.03
C ASP A 214 41.63 -36.87 19.92
N ALA A 215 42.49 -36.02 19.34
CA ALA A 215 43.51 -35.26 20.06
C ALA A 215 42.90 -34.29 21.08
N ASN A 216 43.53 -34.16 22.24
CA ASN A 216 43.12 -33.30 23.35
C ASN A 216 44.28 -32.36 23.71
N VAL A 217 44.24 -31.14 23.21
CA VAL A 217 45.31 -30.14 23.32
C VAL A 217 44.83 -28.96 24.16
N ALA A 218 45.55 -28.65 25.23
CA ALA A 218 45.27 -27.56 26.15
C ALA A 218 46.53 -26.74 26.49
N GLY A 219 46.35 -25.55 27.07
CA GLY A 219 47.46 -24.69 27.51
C GLY A 219 48.31 -24.16 26.36
N VAL A 220 47.76 -24.03 25.14
CA VAL A 220 48.49 -23.60 23.94
C VAL A 220 48.04 -22.25 23.39
N ALA A 221 48.92 -21.61 22.62
CA ALA A 221 48.55 -20.45 21.80
C ALA A 221 47.82 -20.89 20.52
N THR A 222 48.24 -22.01 19.91
CA THR A 222 47.55 -22.59 18.75
C THR A 222 47.42 -24.12 18.84
N GLY A 223 46.22 -24.66 18.62
CA GLY A 223 45.94 -26.10 18.68
C GLY A 223 46.56 -26.87 17.53
N VAL A 224 46.05 -26.67 16.31
CA VAL A 224 46.60 -27.24 15.05
C VAL A 224 46.97 -26.10 14.12
N VAL A 225 48.16 -26.16 13.49
CA VAL A 225 48.60 -25.16 12.51
C VAL A 225 49.11 -25.79 11.21
N VAL A 226 48.56 -25.31 10.10
CA VAL A 226 49.07 -25.44 8.73
C VAL A 226 49.75 -24.13 8.34
N THR A 227 50.87 -24.18 7.61
CA THR A 227 51.56 -22.96 7.15
C THR A 227 50.68 -22.20 6.15
N ALA A 228 50.63 -20.88 6.25
CA ALA A 228 49.73 -20.02 5.45
C ALA A 228 49.85 -20.18 3.92
N ALA A 229 51.01 -20.66 3.42
CA ALA A 229 51.26 -20.92 2.01
C ALA A 229 51.21 -22.42 1.62
N SER A 230 50.85 -23.31 2.55
CA SER A 230 50.71 -24.75 2.27
C SER A 230 49.46 -25.01 1.46
N THR A 231 49.61 -25.61 0.27
CA THR A 231 48.49 -26.06 -0.59
C THR A 231 48.15 -27.54 -0.40
N ALA A 232 48.65 -28.17 0.67
CA ALA A 232 48.55 -29.61 0.90
C ALA A 232 47.10 -30.15 0.93
N THR A 233 46.97 -31.40 0.52
CA THR A 233 45.73 -32.20 0.52
C THR A 233 45.79 -33.31 1.57
N GLY A 234 44.64 -33.86 1.95
CA GLY A 234 44.57 -34.94 2.95
C GLY A 234 44.85 -34.47 4.38
N ILE A 235 44.58 -33.21 4.68
CA ILE A 235 44.57 -32.68 6.05
C ILE A 235 43.17 -32.92 6.65
N ALA A 236 43.10 -33.68 7.73
CA ALA A 236 41.86 -33.96 8.43
C ALA A 236 42.01 -33.82 9.95
N VAL A 237 41.01 -33.25 10.62
CA VAL A 237 40.89 -33.23 12.09
C VAL A 237 39.51 -33.76 12.46
N VAL A 238 39.47 -34.87 13.21
CA VAL A 238 38.25 -35.61 13.53
C VAL A 238 38.17 -35.83 15.03
N GLY A 239 37.08 -35.39 15.65
CA GLY A 239 36.87 -35.48 17.09
C GLY A 239 37.81 -34.59 17.91
N GLY A 240 38.02 -34.93 19.17
CA GLY A 240 38.99 -34.24 20.04
C GLY A 240 38.59 -32.85 20.54
N LYS A 241 39.53 -32.21 21.26
CA LYS A 241 39.36 -30.96 22.02
C LYS A 241 40.59 -30.07 21.90
N PHE A 242 40.38 -28.77 21.65
CA PHE A 242 41.44 -27.79 21.43
C PHE A 242 41.18 -26.50 22.23
N SER A 243 41.83 -26.37 23.39
CA SER A 243 41.80 -25.16 24.22
C SER A 243 43.01 -24.28 23.89
N ALA A 244 42.79 -23.16 23.18
CA ALA A 244 43.85 -22.37 22.57
C ALA A 244 43.58 -20.85 22.60
N GLN A 245 44.59 -20.05 22.97
CA GLN A 245 44.45 -18.60 23.20
C GLN A 245 44.27 -17.75 21.92
N ASN A 246 44.95 -18.13 20.82
CA ASN A 246 44.99 -17.35 19.57
C ASN A 246 44.25 -18.03 18.41
N VAL A 247 44.51 -19.32 18.17
CA VAL A 247 43.82 -20.07 17.10
C VAL A 247 43.59 -21.52 17.50
N GLY A 248 42.37 -22.03 17.36
CA GLY A 248 42.11 -23.46 17.57
C GLY A 248 42.75 -24.32 16.49
N ILE A 249 42.26 -24.19 15.26
CA ILE A 249 42.72 -24.92 14.08
C ILE A 249 42.96 -23.93 12.92
N ALA A 250 44.18 -23.87 12.37
CA ALA A 250 44.52 -23.04 11.21
C ALA A 250 44.82 -23.91 9.97
N LEU A 251 44.14 -23.64 8.84
CA LEU A 251 44.20 -24.46 7.62
C LEU A 251 45.09 -23.91 6.49
N GLY A 252 45.64 -22.71 6.63
CA GLY A 252 46.57 -22.12 5.66
C GLY A 252 45.96 -21.92 4.28
N ALA A 253 46.51 -22.55 3.24
CA ALA A 253 45.98 -22.55 1.87
C ALA A 253 45.59 -23.97 1.40
N ALA A 254 45.30 -24.88 2.34
CA ALA A 254 45.07 -26.30 2.06
C ALA A 254 43.90 -26.53 1.09
N SER A 255 44.00 -27.60 0.30
CA SER A 255 42.98 -27.98 -0.67
C SER A 255 42.10 -29.12 -0.14
N SER A 256 40.80 -28.87 -0.04
CA SER A 256 39.79 -29.73 0.58
C SER A 256 40.18 -30.31 1.97
N PRO A 257 40.66 -29.49 2.92
CA PRO A 257 40.86 -29.94 4.29
C PRO A 257 39.51 -30.29 4.96
N THR A 258 39.52 -31.25 5.87
CA THR A 258 38.32 -31.72 6.57
C THR A 258 38.41 -31.46 8.08
N ILE A 259 37.34 -30.96 8.69
CA ILE A 259 37.15 -30.86 10.13
C ILE A 259 35.82 -31.51 10.49
N SER A 260 35.80 -32.47 11.41
CA SER A 260 34.57 -33.12 11.87
C SER A 260 34.53 -33.24 13.39
N SER A 261 33.40 -32.88 14.01
CA SER A 261 33.08 -33.23 15.40
C SER A 261 34.06 -32.72 16.47
N VAL A 262 34.88 -31.71 16.14
CA VAL A 262 35.87 -31.10 17.03
C VAL A 262 35.22 -30.20 18.08
N THR A 263 35.79 -30.12 19.29
CA THR A 263 35.49 -29.04 20.25
C THR A 263 36.67 -28.07 20.32
N VAL A 264 36.43 -26.77 20.24
CA VAL A 264 37.44 -25.72 20.26
C VAL A 264 37.01 -24.62 21.24
N THR A 265 37.88 -24.23 22.17
CA THR A 265 37.58 -23.22 23.21
C THR A 265 38.71 -22.21 23.32
N GLY A 266 38.36 -20.92 23.47
CA GLY A 266 39.31 -19.80 23.48
C GLY A 266 39.20 -18.90 24.71
N THR A 267 39.73 -17.68 24.57
CA THR A 267 39.80 -16.66 25.64
C THR A 267 39.19 -15.31 25.21
N ALA A 268 38.08 -15.36 24.47
CA ALA A 268 37.40 -14.23 23.80
C ALA A 268 38.27 -13.43 22.79
N THR A 269 39.43 -13.98 22.43
CA THR A 269 40.41 -13.44 21.47
C THR A 269 40.53 -14.35 20.25
N GLY A 270 41.27 -13.94 19.21
CA GLY A 270 41.70 -14.88 18.17
C GLY A 270 40.60 -15.40 17.23
N THR A 271 40.83 -16.57 16.62
CA THR A 271 39.89 -17.25 15.71
C THR A 271 39.79 -18.74 16.05
N GLY A 272 38.60 -19.31 16.23
CA GLY A 272 38.43 -20.72 16.59
C GLY A 272 38.91 -21.68 15.48
N ILE A 273 38.32 -21.56 14.29
CA ILE A 273 38.76 -22.25 13.08
C ILE A 273 39.14 -21.20 12.03
N ASP A 274 40.44 -21.02 11.80
CA ASP A 274 40.98 -20.14 10.77
C ASP A 274 41.13 -20.91 9.45
N LEU A 275 40.18 -20.68 8.55
CA LEU A 275 40.20 -21.18 7.18
C LEU A 275 41.33 -20.52 6.36
N ALA A 276 41.80 -19.32 6.74
CA ALA A 276 42.73 -18.49 6.00
C ALA A 276 42.40 -18.41 4.49
N ASN A 277 43.22 -19.05 3.63
CA ASN A 277 43.07 -19.14 2.17
C ASN A 277 42.75 -20.57 1.69
N SER A 278 42.32 -21.48 2.58
CA SER A 278 41.97 -22.85 2.19
C SER A 278 40.80 -22.90 1.22
N SER A 279 40.82 -23.88 0.31
CA SER A 279 39.86 -24.02 -0.78
C SER A 279 39.00 -25.25 -0.57
N ALA A 280 37.67 -25.10 -0.73
CA ALA A 280 36.68 -26.17 -0.59
C ALA A 280 36.79 -26.97 0.72
N ALA A 281 37.05 -26.29 1.84
CA ALA A 281 37.12 -26.91 3.16
C ALA A 281 35.77 -27.51 3.58
N HIS A 282 35.79 -28.72 4.14
CA HIS A 282 34.60 -29.41 4.63
C HIS A 282 34.58 -29.41 6.17
N ILE A 283 33.59 -28.76 6.76
CA ILE A 283 33.45 -28.60 8.21
C ILE A 283 32.10 -29.16 8.66
N THR A 284 32.10 -30.17 9.53
CA THR A 284 30.89 -30.87 9.99
C THR A 284 30.83 -30.93 11.52
N SER A 285 29.75 -30.43 12.11
CA SER A 285 29.46 -30.46 13.55
C SER A 285 30.60 -29.99 14.50
N PRO A 286 31.40 -28.94 14.20
CA PRO A 286 32.31 -28.38 15.19
C PRO A 286 31.52 -27.67 16.31
N VAL A 287 32.10 -27.65 17.50
CA VAL A 287 31.71 -26.75 18.59
C VAL A 287 32.85 -25.76 18.81
N VAL A 288 32.58 -24.46 18.68
CA VAL A 288 33.56 -23.38 18.84
C VAL A 288 33.06 -22.38 19.88
N THR A 289 33.78 -22.23 20.99
CA THR A 289 33.40 -21.35 22.10
C THR A 289 34.45 -20.28 22.36
N ASP A 290 34.00 -19.06 22.66
CA ASP A 290 34.81 -18.01 23.29
C ASP A 290 36.04 -17.57 22.47
N PHE A 291 35.84 -17.26 21.19
CA PHE A 291 36.84 -16.58 20.33
C PHE A 291 36.29 -15.24 19.83
N ALA A 292 37.16 -14.31 19.45
CA ALA A 292 36.67 -13.10 18.78
C ALA A 292 36.02 -13.42 17.41
N ARG A 293 36.56 -14.44 16.72
CA ARG A 293 36.03 -14.96 15.46
C ARG A 293 35.77 -16.46 15.58
N GLY A 294 34.58 -16.95 15.22
CA GLY A 294 34.25 -18.38 15.33
C GLY A 294 34.92 -19.24 14.25
N ILE A 295 34.34 -19.25 13.05
CA ILE A 295 34.89 -19.95 11.87
C ILE A 295 35.13 -18.91 10.77
N ALA A 296 36.36 -18.74 10.30
CA ALA A 296 36.65 -17.58 9.47
C ALA A 296 37.78 -17.74 8.45
N ALA A 297 37.54 -17.25 7.23
CA ALA A 297 38.56 -17.03 6.21
C ALA A 297 39.22 -15.65 6.35
N THR A 298 40.27 -15.40 5.55
CA THR A 298 40.80 -14.05 5.36
C THR A 298 39.91 -13.26 4.38
N PRO A 299 39.66 -11.96 4.60
CA PRO A 299 38.85 -11.13 3.70
C PRO A 299 39.29 -11.17 2.23
N THR A 300 40.57 -11.45 1.95
CA THR A 300 41.17 -11.48 0.61
C THR A 300 41.18 -12.86 -0.06
N SER A 301 40.61 -13.91 0.56
CA SER A 301 40.62 -15.26 -0.02
C SER A 301 39.69 -15.32 -1.23
N THR A 302 40.24 -15.59 -2.42
CA THR A 302 39.49 -15.80 -3.68
C THR A 302 39.20 -17.28 -3.96
N ALA A 303 39.38 -18.14 -2.96
CA ALA A 303 39.24 -19.59 -3.09
C ALA A 303 37.77 -20.03 -3.26
N THR A 304 37.57 -21.31 -3.62
CA THR A 304 36.27 -21.97 -3.48
C THR A 304 35.90 -22.01 -2.00
N GLY A 305 34.70 -21.54 -1.66
CA GLY A 305 34.25 -21.38 -0.30
C GLY A 305 34.06 -22.70 0.46
N PRO A 306 33.98 -22.63 1.80
CA PRO A 306 33.78 -23.81 2.64
C PRO A 306 32.36 -24.38 2.51
N THR A 307 32.24 -25.68 2.76
CA THR A 307 30.96 -26.32 3.15
C THR A 307 30.96 -26.47 4.67
N ILE A 308 30.00 -25.83 5.35
CA ILE A 308 29.87 -25.86 6.82
C ILE A 308 28.50 -26.43 7.18
N THR A 309 28.47 -27.52 7.93
CA THR A 309 27.25 -28.23 8.32
C THR A 309 27.18 -28.39 9.84
N ASP A 310 26.03 -28.10 10.46
CA ASP A 310 25.72 -28.30 11.89
C ASP A 310 26.71 -27.66 12.89
N ALA A 311 27.43 -26.61 12.46
CA ALA A 311 28.41 -25.93 13.29
C ALA A 311 27.78 -25.13 14.44
N THR A 312 28.25 -25.33 15.66
CA THR A 312 27.85 -24.55 16.84
C THR A 312 28.95 -23.55 17.19
N VAL A 313 28.63 -22.26 17.18
CA VAL A 313 29.54 -21.16 17.55
C VAL A 313 28.90 -20.34 18.67
N THR A 314 29.57 -20.17 19.81
CA THR A 314 29.03 -19.44 20.98
C THR A 314 30.05 -18.50 21.59
N GLY A 315 29.62 -17.32 22.05
CA GLY A 315 30.51 -16.33 22.69
C GLY A 315 31.40 -15.59 21.70
N ALA A 316 31.01 -15.52 20.42
CA ALA A 316 31.74 -14.79 19.39
C ALA A 316 31.43 -13.29 19.47
N ASN A 317 32.42 -12.47 19.85
CA ASN A 317 32.23 -11.03 20.11
C ASN A 317 32.40 -10.12 18.89
N ARG A 318 32.97 -10.63 17.78
CA ARG A 318 33.20 -9.83 16.56
C ARG A 318 32.55 -10.45 15.33
N GLU A 319 32.96 -11.66 14.94
CA GLU A 319 32.46 -12.35 13.73
C GLU A 319 32.16 -13.82 14.02
N GLY A 320 30.90 -14.23 14.03
CA GLY A 320 30.53 -15.63 14.29
C GLY A 320 31.05 -16.60 13.21
N ILE A 321 30.67 -16.35 11.95
CA ILE A 321 31.27 -16.99 10.78
C ILE A 321 31.63 -15.90 9.75
N ALA A 322 32.82 -15.93 9.16
CA ALA A 322 33.24 -14.95 8.14
C ALA A 322 33.83 -15.64 6.89
N LEU A 323 33.23 -15.42 5.73
CA LEU A 323 33.53 -16.19 4.51
C LEU A 323 34.61 -15.58 3.61
N GLY A 324 34.92 -14.29 3.78
CA GLY A 324 35.85 -13.55 2.90
C GLY A 324 35.40 -13.52 1.44
N SER A 325 36.29 -13.12 0.52
CA SER A 325 36.01 -12.98 -0.92
C SER A 325 35.78 -14.32 -1.68
N THR A 326 35.29 -15.36 -1.00
CA THR A 326 35.19 -16.73 -1.53
C THR A 326 33.97 -16.96 -2.41
N THR A 327 34.02 -18.03 -3.20
CA THR A 327 33.02 -18.36 -4.22
C THR A 327 32.26 -19.65 -3.87
N GLY A 328 30.93 -19.63 -3.88
CA GLY A 328 30.09 -20.84 -3.71
C GLY A 328 30.03 -21.43 -2.30
N ALA A 329 30.37 -20.65 -1.26
CA ALA A 329 30.32 -21.11 0.13
C ALA A 329 28.90 -21.58 0.52
N THR A 330 28.79 -22.70 1.24
CA THR A 330 27.50 -23.31 1.61
C THR A 330 27.44 -23.62 3.10
N LEU A 331 26.47 -23.02 3.80
CA LEU A 331 26.21 -23.21 5.23
C LEU A 331 24.87 -23.91 5.42
N THR A 332 24.84 -25.05 6.10
CA THR A 332 23.60 -25.79 6.44
C THR A 332 23.50 -26.02 7.95
N THR A 333 22.39 -25.58 8.55
CA THR A 333 22.08 -25.72 9.99
C THR A 333 23.14 -25.26 11.01
N PRO A 334 23.99 -24.23 10.76
CA PRO A 334 24.83 -23.68 11.83
C PRO A 334 23.98 -22.93 12.87
N THR A 335 24.40 -23.00 14.13
CA THR A 335 23.89 -22.20 15.25
C THR A 335 24.99 -21.26 15.74
N VAL A 336 24.76 -19.96 15.65
CA VAL A 336 25.77 -18.92 15.89
C VAL A 336 25.24 -17.91 16.91
N ILE A 337 25.86 -17.83 18.09
CA ILE A 337 25.37 -17.05 19.24
C ILE A 337 26.48 -16.12 19.74
N GLY A 338 26.21 -14.81 19.71
CA GLY A 338 27.11 -13.75 20.17
C GLY A 338 26.90 -13.35 21.63
N ASP A 339 27.55 -12.26 22.03
CA ASP A 339 27.58 -11.72 23.39
C ASP A 339 26.88 -10.35 23.53
N ASP A 340 26.13 -9.91 22.52
CA ASP A 340 25.55 -8.56 22.34
C ASP A 340 26.58 -7.43 22.08
N THR A 341 27.85 -7.73 21.77
CA THR A 341 28.86 -6.70 21.46
C THR A 341 28.42 -5.81 20.28
N ALA A 342 28.58 -4.49 20.44
CA ALA A 342 28.22 -3.51 19.42
C ALA A 342 29.03 -3.71 18.12
N GLN A 343 28.38 -3.50 16.97
CA GLN A 343 28.94 -3.70 15.62
C GLN A 343 29.37 -5.15 15.28
N SER A 344 29.11 -6.14 16.14
CA SER A 344 29.36 -7.56 15.88
C SER A 344 28.46 -8.13 14.77
N ILE A 345 28.94 -9.18 14.09
CA ILE A 345 28.26 -9.80 12.95
C ILE A 345 28.17 -11.32 13.15
N GLY A 346 26.98 -11.89 13.03
CA GLY A 346 26.77 -13.34 13.11
C GLY A 346 27.38 -14.09 11.93
N ILE A 347 26.99 -13.74 10.69
CA ILE A 347 27.56 -14.30 9.46
C ILE A 347 27.97 -13.15 8.51
N GLN A 348 29.27 -13.03 8.24
CA GLN A 348 29.86 -11.99 7.39
C GLN A 348 30.16 -12.53 5.98
N LEU A 349 29.50 -11.95 4.99
CA LEU A 349 29.58 -12.31 3.57
C LEU A 349 30.51 -11.38 2.77
N TYR A 350 31.49 -10.74 3.41
CA TYR A 350 32.34 -9.70 2.80
C TYR A 350 32.98 -10.17 1.50
N ARG A 351 32.48 -9.65 0.37
CA ARG A 351 32.85 -10.00 -1.02
C ARG A 351 32.63 -11.47 -1.41
N ALA A 352 31.92 -12.24 -0.59
CA ALA A 352 31.54 -13.61 -0.93
C ALA A 352 30.47 -13.60 -2.04
N SER A 353 30.53 -14.55 -2.97
CA SER A 353 29.58 -14.62 -4.09
C SER A 353 29.01 -16.01 -4.30
N GLY A 354 27.73 -16.09 -4.68
CA GLY A 354 27.01 -17.36 -4.86
C GLY A 354 26.83 -18.16 -3.56
N VAL A 355 26.76 -17.48 -2.41
CA VAL A 355 26.65 -18.11 -1.08
C VAL A 355 25.25 -18.70 -0.88
N THR A 356 25.18 -19.93 -0.34
CA THR A 356 23.93 -20.55 0.11
C THR A 356 23.90 -20.68 1.64
N LEU A 357 22.86 -20.14 2.27
CA LEU A 357 22.61 -20.19 3.72
C LEU A 357 21.29 -20.93 3.97
N ASN A 358 21.36 -22.15 4.49
CA ASN A 358 20.21 -23.07 4.62
C ASN A 358 19.92 -23.40 6.10
N ARG A 359 18.76 -22.95 6.61
CA ARG A 359 18.29 -23.15 7.99
C ARG A 359 19.30 -22.70 9.06
N ILE A 360 19.97 -21.57 8.81
CA ILE A 360 20.87 -20.93 9.78
C ILE A 360 20.10 -20.49 11.03
N THR A 361 20.73 -20.55 12.20
CA THR A 361 20.24 -19.90 13.43
C THR A 361 21.31 -18.93 13.91
N VAL A 362 20.94 -17.65 14.07
CA VAL A 362 21.86 -16.57 14.48
C VAL A 362 21.21 -15.72 15.57
N SER A 363 21.92 -15.43 16.66
CA SER A 363 21.41 -14.52 17.69
C SER A 363 22.49 -13.76 18.48
N ARG A 364 22.09 -12.67 19.14
CA ARG A 364 22.95 -11.87 20.05
C ARG A 364 24.12 -11.16 19.37
N PHE A 365 23.88 -10.62 18.18
CA PHE A 365 24.83 -9.82 17.39
C PHE A 365 24.23 -8.45 17.03
N ALA A 366 25.05 -7.49 16.62
CA ALA A 366 24.50 -6.25 16.04
C ALA A 366 23.85 -6.50 14.67
N TYR A 367 24.46 -7.35 13.83
CA TYR A 367 23.90 -7.83 12.57
C TYR A 367 23.82 -9.36 12.51
N GLY A 368 22.71 -9.90 12.01
CA GLY A 368 22.55 -11.35 11.79
C GLY A 368 23.41 -11.87 10.63
N VAL A 369 23.04 -11.51 9.40
CA VAL A 369 23.79 -11.78 8.17
C VAL A 369 24.17 -10.45 7.52
N TYR A 370 25.45 -10.24 7.22
CA TYR A 370 25.94 -8.95 6.71
C TYR A 370 26.79 -9.10 5.44
N THR A 371 26.30 -8.52 4.36
CA THR A 371 27.04 -8.25 3.10
C THR A 371 27.42 -6.76 3.06
N ASN A 372 28.62 -6.41 2.60
CA ASN A 372 29.08 -5.02 2.59
C ASN A 372 28.51 -4.24 1.38
N ILE A 373 28.31 -2.93 1.51
CA ILE A 373 27.82 -2.08 0.40
C ILE A 373 28.74 -2.10 -0.83
N ALA A 374 30.04 -2.32 -0.65
CA ALA A 374 31.01 -2.43 -1.74
C ALA A 374 31.04 -3.83 -2.41
N ASP A 375 30.16 -4.75 -2.01
CA ASP A 375 30.11 -6.11 -2.56
C ASP A 375 29.16 -6.16 -3.77
N THR A 376 29.72 -6.42 -4.95
CA THR A 376 29.00 -6.57 -6.22
C THR A 376 29.17 -7.98 -6.77
N GLY A 377 28.15 -8.50 -7.46
CA GLY A 377 28.09 -9.88 -7.96
C GLY A 377 26.85 -10.63 -7.49
N THR A 378 26.85 -11.96 -7.65
CA THR A 378 25.70 -12.82 -7.33
C THR A 378 25.38 -12.81 -5.83
N GLY A 379 24.18 -12.35 -5.50
CA GLY A 379 23.68 -12.26 -4.12
C GLY A 379 23.43 -13.62 -3.47
N PRO A 380 23.27 -13.64 -2.13
CA PRO A 380 23.09 -14.88 -1.39
C PRO A 380 21.70 -15.50 -1.62
N ASN A 381 21.64 -16.83 -1.49
CA ASN A 381 20.42 -17.61 -1.38
C ASN A 381 20.21 -17.99 0.09
N VAL A 382 19.19 -17.44 0.74
CA VAL A 382 18.96 -17.54 2.19
C VAL A 382 17.62 -18.23 2.46
N ILE A 383 17.70 -19.51 2.82
CA ILE A 383 16.56 -20.41 2.96
C ILE A 383 16.28 -20.66 4.44
N SER A 384 15.09 -20.26 4.90
CA SER A 384 14.59 -20.53 6.27
C SER A 384 15.50 -20.06 7.42
N PRO A 385 16.11 -18.85 7.38
CA PRO A 385 16.94 -18.37 8.48
C PRO A 385 16.10 -18.03 9.71
N VAL A 386 16.65 -18.31 10.89
CA VAL A 386 16.15 -17.79 12.18
C VAL A 386 17.18 -16.80 12.72
N VAL A 387 16.82 -15.53 12.81
CA VAL A 387 17.70 -14.45 13.29
C VAL A 387 17.01 -13.71 14.43
N SER A 388 17.57 -13.72 15.65
CA SER A 388 16.88 -13.18 16.83
C SER A 388 17.79 -12.38 17.77
N ALA A 389 17.20 -11.43 18.51
CA ALA A 389 17.92 -10.54 19.41
C ALA A 389 19.10 -9.82 18.71
N VAL A 390 18.82 -9.19 17.56
CA VAL A 390 19.78 -8.35 16.83
C VAL A 390 19.40 -6.87 16.92
N SER A 391 20.39 -5.98 17.04
CA SER A 391 20.16 -4.58 17.42
C SER A 391 20.26 -3.54 16.30
N LEU A 392 20.88 -3.87 15.16
CA LEU A 392 21.00 -3.00 13.98
C LEU A 392 20.35 -3.58 12.72
N GLY A 393 20.43 -4.90 12.48
CA GLY A 393 19.67 -5.51 11.40
C GLY A 393 19.76 -7.03 11.27
N GLY A 394 18.76 -7.62 10.60
CA GLY A 394 18.65 -9.07 10.41
C GLY A 394 19.52 -9.59 9.26
N ILE A 395 19.23 -9.15 8.03
CA ILE A 395 19.94 -9.55 6.81
C ILE A 395 20.26 -8.31 5.97
N THR A 396 21.52 -8.12 5.58
CA THR A 396 21.98 -7.01 4.72
C THR A 396 22.59 -7.53 3.42
N LEU A 397 22.18 -6.97 2.26
CA LEU A 397 22.51 -7.51 0.92
C LEU A 397 23.57 -6.74 0.10
N GLY A 398 24.03 -5.57 0.56
CA GLY A 398 25.08 -4.81 -0.14
C GLY A 398 24.66 -4.28 -1.51
N SER A 399 25.53 -4.39 -2.52
CA SER A 399 25.23 -4.05 -3.93
C SER A 399 25.05 -5.31 -4.81
N THR A 400 24.68 -6.43 -4.19
CA THR A 400 24.60 -7.74 -4.87
C THR A 400 23.35 -7.92 -5.72
N GLN A 401 23.34 -8.96 -6.56
CA GLN A 401 22.40 -9.11 -7.68
C GLN A 401 21.77 -10.50 -7.70
N GLY A 402 20.45 -10.59 -7.77
CA GLY A 402 19.72 -11.86 -7.76
C GLY A 402 19.62 -12.52 -6.38
N ALA A 403 19.67 -11.74 -5.31
CA ALA A 403 19.55 -12.25 -3.94
C ALA A 403 18.15 -12.83 -3.68
N THR A 404 18.09 -13.97 -2.98
CA THR A 404 16.85 -14.69 -2.69
C THR A 404 16.74 -14.97 -1.19
N ILE A 405 15.59 -14.65 -0.60
CA ILE A 405 15.30 -14.89 0.82
C ILE A 405 13.91 -15.54 0.93
N THR A 406 13.82 -16.74 1.48
CA THR A 406 12.56 -17.52 1.57
C THR A 406 12.33 -18.06 2.97
N ARG A 407 11.13 -17.80 3.51
CA ARG A 407 10.68 -18.15 4.88
C ARG A 407 11.62 -17.66 6.00
N PRO A 408 12.12 -16.41 5.99
CA PRO A 408 12.91 -15.87 7.09
C PRO A 408 12.05 -15.56 8.31
N HIS A 409 12.56 -15.87 9.51
CA HIS A 409 12.01 -15.41 10.78
C HIS A 409 13.05 -14.52 11.47
N ILE A 410 12.76 -13.23 11.58
CA ILE A 410 13.70 -12.21 12.06
C ILE A 410 13.08 -11.42 13.21
N THR A 411 13.78 -11.33 14.35
CA THR A 411 13.36 -10.56 15.54
C THR A 411 14.47 -9.62 16.01
N GLY A 412 14.22 -8.32 15.93
CA GLY A 412 15.12 -7.28 16.41
C GLY A 412 14.90 -6.92 17.89
N THR A 413 15.65 -5.92 18.36
CA THR A 413 15.49 -5.31 19.69
C THR A 413 14.85 -3.90 19.65
N GLY A 414 14.17 -3.55 18.55
CA GLY A 414 13.41 -2.31 18.35
C GLY A 414 13.99 -1.38 17.28
N SER A 415 15.30 -1.11 17.32
CA SER A 415 15.99 -0.25 16.35
C SER A 415 16.42 -0.99 15.08
N GLY A 416 16.55 -0.26 13.97
CA GLY A 416 17.18 -0.75 12.76
C GLY A 416 16.22 -1.41 11.76
N THR A 417 16.75 -2.31 10.95
CA THR A 417 16.08 -2.82 9.73
C THR A 417 16.18 -4.35 9.62
N GLY A 418 15.04 -5.04 9.51
CA GLY A 418 14.98 -6.51 9.48
C GLY A 418 15.68 -7.11 8.26
N ILE A 419 15.33 -6.65 7.05
CA ILE A 419 16.04 -6.98 5.81
C ILE A 419 16.41 -5.67 5.10
N ASN A 420 17.71 -5.35 5.02
CA ASN A 420 18.19 -4.19 4.28
C ASN A 420 18.77 -4.61 2.92
N THR A 421 18.07 -4.27 1.84
CA THR A 421 18.53 -4.56 0.47
C THR A 421 19.64 -3.60 0.02
N MET A 422 19.86 -2.48 0.71
CA MET A 422 20.90 -1.48 0.42
C MET A 422 20.85 -0.96 -1.02
N ASN A 423 21.71 -1.51 -1.89
CA ASN A 423 21.85 -1.18 -3.32
C ASN A 423 21.49 -2.38 -4.23
N ALA A 424 21.07 -3.50 -3.65
CA ALA A 424 20.90 -4.77 -4.35
C ALA A 424 19.79 -4.73 -5.40
N GLY A 425 19.96 -5.52 -6.46
CA GLY A 425 19.02 -5.64 -7.58
C GLY A 425 18.50 -7.06 -7.77
N ARG A 426 17.35 -7.16 -8.44
CA ARG A 426 16.65 -8.44 -8.71
C ARG A 426 16.44 -9.25 -7.43
N VAL A 427 15.99 -8.56 -6.38
CA VAL A 427 15.83 -9.11 -5.03
C VAL A 427 14.46 -9.79 -4.90
N THR A 428 14.44 -11.05 -4.45
CA THR A 428 13.22 -11.79 -4.16
C THR A 428 13.13 -12.10 -2.67
N ILE A 429 12.05 -11.68 -2.00
CA ILE A 429 11.75 -11.98 -0.59
C ILE A 429 10.37 -12.63 -0.50
N SER A 430 10.30 -13.78 0.17
CA SER A 430 9.11 -14.63 0.22
C SER A 430 8.84 -15.17 1.62
N ASP A 431 7.57 -15.17 2.03
CA ASP A 431 7.06 -15.77 3.27
C ASP A 431 7.76 -15.24 4.55
N ALA A 432 8.01 -13.93 4.62
CA ALA A 432 8.85 -13.33 5.65
C ALA A 432 8.08 -12.92 6.91
N LEU A 433 8.54 -13.35 8.08
CA LEU A 433 8.10 -12.85 9.38
C LEU A 433 9.18 -11.97 10.00
N VAL A 434 8.90 -10.66 10.11
CA VAL A 434 9.83 -9.66 10.63
C VAL A 434 9.22 -8.95 11.84
N THR A 435 9.94 -8.92 12.96
CA THR A 435 9.40 -8.45 14.25
C THR A 435 10.37 -7.53 14.99
N ASN A 436 9.84 -6.54 15.71
CA ASN A 436 10.61 -5.63 16.58
C ASN A 436 11.79 -4.91 15.89
N PHE A 437 11.53 -4.30 14.72
CA PHE A 437 12.42 -3.34 14.07
C PHE A 437 11.71 -2.01 13.84
N THR A 438 12.47 -0.99 13.45
CA THR A 438 11.91 0.27 12.94
C THR A 438 11.48 0.10 11.49
N ASN A 439 12.26 -0.62 10.68
CA ASN A 439 11.90 -0.98 9.30
C ASN A 439 11.84 -2.50 9.15
N GLY A 440 10.79 -3.04 8.54
CA GLY A 440 10.69 -4.46 8.23
C GLY A 440 11.66 -4.86 7.13
N ILE A 441 11.38 -4.40 5.91
CA ILE A 441 12.24 -4.50 4.73
C ILE A 441 12.57 -3.08 4.27
N ALA A 442 13.82 -2.79 3.89
CA ALA A 442 14.13 -1.48 3.31
C ALA A 442 15.28 -1.49 2.28
N ALA A 443 15.21 -0.60 1.28
CA ALA A 443 16.30 -0.26 0.37
C ALA A 443 17.07 0.97 0.88
N GLN A 444 17.74 0.82 2.03
CA GLN A 444 18.37 1.93 2.74
C GLN A 444 19.84 2.08 2.39
N SER A 445 20.12 2.89 1.36
CA SER A 445 21.44 3.45 1.07
C SER A 445 21.27 4.77 0.33
N ASN A 446 22.21 5.70 0.54
CA ASN A 446 22.41 6.85 -0.34
C ASN A 446 22.37 6.36 -1.81
N ILE A 447 21.57 7.01 -2.65
CA ILE A 447 21.44 6.60 -4.05
C ILE A 447 22.79 6.77 -4.74
N ASP A 448 23.43 5.64 -5.06
CA ASP A 448 24.50 5.60 -6.02
C ASP A 448 23.87 5.60 -7.42
N PRO A 449 24.19 6.57 -8.31
CA PRO A 449 23.65 6.60 -9.67
C PRO A 449 23.97 5.37 -10.53
N THR A 450 24.85 4.47 -10.06
CA THR A 450 25.17 3.18 -10.68
C THR A 450 24.44 1.98 -10.04
N SER A 451 23.58 2.22 -9.04
CA SER A 451 22.85 1.17 -8.31
C SER A 451 21.72 0.55 -9.15
N ASP A 452 21.88 -0.72 -9.50
CA ASP A 452 20.93 -1.51 -10.29
C ASP A 452 19.72 -1.99 -9.44
N ARG A 453 18.98 -1.08 -8.79
CA ARG A 453 17.86 -1.37 -7.85
C ARG A 453 16.56 -1.80 -8.56
N VAL A 454 16.67 -2.68 -9.55
CA VAL A 454 15.57 -3.05 -10.46
C VAL A 454 14.92 -4.39 -10.08
N ASN A 455 13.68 -4.60 -10.53
CA ASN A 455 12.98 -5.90 -10.55
C ASN A 455 12.86 -6.55 -9.15
N TYR A 456 12.25 -5.83 -8.20
CA TYR A 456 12.01 -6.34 -6.83
C TYR A 456 10.75 -7.20 -6.79
N SER A 457 10.79 -8.32 -6.06
CA SER A 457 9.64 -9.21 -5.83
C SER A 457 9.49 -9.51 -4.35
N LEU A 458 8.45 -8.96 -3.71
CA LEU A 458 8.15 -9.09 -2.28
C LEU A 458 6.76 -9.74 -2.13
N THR A 459 6.70 -10.93 -1.52
CA THR A 459 5.47 -11.74 -1.45
C THR A 459 5.29 -12.40 -0.09
N ASN A 460 4.07 -12.37 0.46
CA ASN A 460 3.71 -12.97 1.75
C ASN A 460 4.58 -12.41 2.89
N ILE A 461 4.45 -11.11 3.18
CA ILE A 461 5.30 -10.39 4.15
C ILE A 461 4.47 -10.02 5.39
N ASP A 462 4.87 -10.52 6.56
CA ASP A 462 4.26 -10.27 7.87
C ASP A 462 5.22 -9.44 8.74
N VAL A 463 4.85 -8.18 9.04
CA VAL A 463 5.68 -7.28 9.86
C VAL A 463 4.90 -6.77 11.07
N ARG A 464 5.40 -7.07 12.27
CA ARG A 464 4.81 -6.59 13.55
C ARG A 464 5.83 -5.81 14.38
N THR A 465 5.49 -4.60 14.79
CA THR A 465 6.37 -3.80 15.68
C THR A 465 5.60 -2.74 16.46
N ALA A 466 5.95 -2.56 17.74
CA ALA A 466 5.41 -1.49 18.57
C ALA A 466 6.22 -0.17 18.46
N THR A 467 7.22 -0.10 17.58
CA THR A 467 8.07 1.08 17.41
C THR A 467 7.33 2.22 16.70
N THR A 468 7.28 3.39 17.32
CA THR A 468 6.71 4.62 16.76
C THR A 468 7.44 5.08 15.51
N GLY A 469 6.72 5.48 14.45
CA GLY A 469 7.34 5.93 13.19
C GLY A 469 8.02 4.80 12.40
N SER A 470 7.52 3.58 12.55
CA SER A 470 7.99 2.39 11.82
C SER A 470 7.58 2.38 10.34
N THR A 471 8.10 1.42 9.58
CA THR A 471 7.63 1.12 8.22
C THR A 471 7.76 -0.37 7.91
N ALA A 472 6.76 -1.01 7.30
CA ALA A 472 6.84 -2.42 6.96
C ALA A 472 7.77 -2.66 5.76
N ILE A 473 7.61 -1.88 4.69
CA ILE A 473 8.44 -1.92 3.47
C ILE A 473 8.80 -0.49 3.04
N SER A 474 10.09 -0.15 3.00
CA SER A 474 10.58 1.19 2.58
C SER A 474 11.50 1.08 1.36
N LEU A 475 11.05 1.54 0.19
CA LEU A 475 11.81 1.50 -1.06
C LEU A 475 12.25 2.91 -1.48
N LEU A 476 13.54 3.05 -1.81
CA LEU A 476 14.17 4.29 -2.26
C LEU A 476 14.89 4.03 -3.59
N GLY A 477 14.60 4.82 -4.62
CA GLY A 477 15.28 4.71 -5.92
C GLY A 477 15.10 3.37 -6.62
N THR A 478 13.96 2.69 -6.43
CA THR A 478 13.70 1.36 -7.01
C THR A 478 12.94 1.44 -8.33
N VAL A 479 13.12 0.44 -9.19
CA VAL A 479 12.48 0.36 -10.51
C VAL A 479 11.82 -1.01 -10.70
N ASN A 480 10.55 -1.03 -11.13
CA ASN A 480 9.79 -2.27 -11.35
C ASN A 480 9.73 -3.16 -10.08
N ALA A 481 9.02 -2.69 -9.07
CA ALA A 481 8.79 -3.44 -7.83
C ALA A 481 7.39 -4.06 -7.81
N THR A 482 7.30 -5.34 -7.43
CA THR A 482 6.03 -6.04 -7.15
C THR A 482 5.98 -6.40 -5.67
N ILE A 483 4.93 -5.95 -4.99
CA ILE A 483 4.68 -6.13 -3.56
C ILE A 483 3.30 -6.75 -3.41
N THR A 484 3.21 -7.91 -2.77
CA THR A 484 2.01 -8.77 -2.77
C THR A 484 1.80 -9.44 -1.42
N ASN A 485 0.54 -9.49 -0.95
CA ASN A 485 0.16 -10.15 0.30
C ASN A 485 0.99 -9.66 1.50
N VAL A 486 0.79 -8.41 1.92
CA VAL A 486 1.50 -7.83 3.07
C VAL A 486 0.54 -7.65 4.24
N THR A 487 0.95 -8.10 5.42
CA THR A 487 0.27 -7.80 6.69
C THR A 487 1.19 -6.95 7.56
N ALA A 488 0.74 -5.76 7.95
CA ALA A 488 1.49 -4.82 8.77
C ALA A 488 0.71 -4.46 10.03
N ASP A 489 1.26 -4.75 11.20
CA ASP A 489 0.67 -4.42 12.51
C ASP A 489 1.67 -3.53 13.29
N MET A 490 1.52 -2.21 13.14
CA MET A 490 2.48 -1.24 13.67
C MET A 490 1.98 0.22 13.73
N PRO A 491 2.57 1.07 14.60
CA PRO A 491 2.34 2.53 14.65
C PRO A 491 2.55 3.31 13.35
N GLY A 492 3.40 2.79 12.45
CA GLY A 492 3.82 3.46 11.23
C GLY A 492 3.22 2.87 9.95
N THR A 493 3.84 3.17 8.81
CA THR A 493 3.25 2.95 7.48
C THR A 493 3.51 1.53 6.94
N GLY A 494 2.57 0.96 6.19
CA GLY A 494 2.77 -0.28 5.44
C GLY A 494 3.90 -0.12 4.40
N ILE A 495 3.64 0.60 3.32
CA ILE A 495 4.62 0.83 2.25
C ILE A 495 5.04 2.31 2.19
N VAL A 496 6.34 2.59 2.16
CA VAL A 496 6.88 3.92 1.84
C VAL A 496 7.70 3.82 0.55
N LEU A 497 7.38 4.65 -0.45
CA LEU A 497 8.10 4.79 -1.71
C LEU A 497 8.73 6.18 -1.81
N HIS A 498 10.03 6.23 -2.12
CA HIS A 498 10.77 7.45 -2.47
C HIS A 498 11.47 7.25 -3.81
N GLU A 499 11.43 8.26 -4.69
CA GLU A 499 12.19 8.29 -5.96
C GLU A 499 12.02 7.00 -6.80
N THR A 500 10.86 6.37 -6.71
CA THR A 500 10.61 4.99 -7.16
C THR A 500 9.67 4.97 -8.35
N THR A 501 9.94 4.07 -9.30
CA THR A 501 9.25 4.03 -10.60
C THR A 501 8.69 2.63 -10.88
N THR A 502 7.45 2.56 -11.37
CA THR A 502 6.75 1.29 -11.67
C THR A 502 6.67 0.40 -10.42
N THR A 503 5.73 0.66 -9.52
CA THR A 503 5.49 -0.18 -8.34
C THR A 503 4.05 -0.68 -8.29
N LYS A 504 3.88 -2.00 -8.22
CA LYS A 504 2.60 -2.67 -8.01
C LYS A 504 2.51 -3.16 -6.57
N ALA A 505 1.52 -2.70 -5.82
CA ALA A 505 1.22 -3.11 -4.46
C ALA A 505 -0.18 -3.73 -4.40
N GLU A 506 -0.30 -5.00 -4.03
CA GLU A 506 -1.57 -5.73 -4.02
C GLU A 506 -1.79 -6.47 -2.70
N HIS A 507 -3.03 -6.46 -2.21
CA HIS A 507 -3.43 -7.15 -0.99
C HIS A 507 -2.57 -6.74 0.22
N ILE A 508 -2.49 -5.42 0.44
CA ILE A 508 -1.76 -4.80 1.54
C ILE A 508 -2.75 -4.52 2.68
N ILE A 509 -2.66 -5.30 3.76
CA ILE A 509 -3.51 -5.19 4.95
C ILE A 509 -2.71 -4.51 6.06
N VAL A 510 -3.15 -3.34 6.50
CA VAL A 510 -2.55 -2.60 7.62
C VAL A 510 -3.53 -2.57 8.78
N THR A 511 -3.14 -3.13 9.93
CA THR A 511 -3.79 -2.83 11.21
C THR A 511 -3.35 -1.43 11.59
N GLY A 512 -4.27 -0.46 11.54
CA GLY A 512 -3.94 0.95 11.76
C GLY A 512 -3.78 1.30 13.23
N HIS A 513 -2.76 2.10 13.50
CA HIS A 513 -2.43 2.60 14.84
C HIS A 513 -2.22 4.12 14.77
N ALA A 514 -2.67 4.84 15.79
CA ALA A 514 -2.47 6.28 15.87
C ALA A 514 -0.98 6.63 16.10
N GLY A 515 -0.44 7.51 15.26
CA GLY A 515 0.92 8.03 15.43
C GLY A 515 1.02 9.08 16.54
N VAL A 516 2.25 9.49 16.86
CA VAL A 516 2.48 10.68 17.72
C VAL A 516 2.17 11.99 16.97
N SER A 517 2.02 11.91 15.66
CA SER A 517 1.53 12.91 14.72
C SER A 517 0.87 12.20 13.53
N SER A 518 0.03 12.89 12.78
CA SER A 518 -0.46 12.39 11.48
C SER A 518 0.67 12.01 10.53
N THR A 519 1.72 12.83 10.49
CA THR A 519 2.93 12.55 9.71
C THR A 519 3.67 11.27 10.11
N THR A 520 3.39 10.66 11.28
CA THR A 520 4.04 9.41 11.76
C THR A 520 3.10 8.22 11.95
N GLY A 521 1.78 8.41 11.85
CA GLY A 521 0.79 7.35 12.02
C GLY A 521 0.64 6.41 10.82
N ALA A 522 -0.14 5.34 11.02
CA ALA A 522 -0.32 4.30 10.01
C ALA A 522 -1.00 4.78 8.71
N ALA A 523 -0.63 4.12 7.62
CA ALA A 523 -1.19 4.27 6.27
C ALA A 523 -0.90 3.00 5.44
N ILE A 524 -1.71 2.73 4.40
CA ILE A 524 -1.44 1.65 3.43
C ILE A 524 -0.13 1.94 2.71
N LEU A 525 -0.07 3.11 2.07
CA LEU A 525 1.06 3.53 1.26
C LEU A 525 1.30 5.04 1.38
N ARG A 526 2.57 5.45 1.44
CA ARG A 526 3.03 6.83 1.27
C ARG A 526 4.04 6.89 0.14
N ALA A 527 3.83 7.75 -0.85
CA ALA A 527 4.74 7.96 -1.97
C ALA A 527 5.24 9.40 -2.05
N TYR A 528 6.51 9.53 -2.38
CA TYR A 528 7.25 10.78 -2.51
C TYR A 528 8.06 10.74 -3.80
N ASP A 529 7.90 11.73 -4.67
CA ASP A 529 8.74 11.95 -5.85
C ASP A 529 8.82 10.69 -6.75
N SER A 530 7.70 9.96 -6.87
CA SER A 530 7.59 8.60 -7.44
C SER A 530 6.51 8.52 -8.53
N THR A 531 6.64 7.59 -9.48
CA THR A 531 5.71 7.49 -10.64
C THR A 531 5.35 6.06 -11.03
N ALA A 532 4.20 5.88 -11.70
CA ALA A 532 3.63 4.59 -12.11
C ALA A 532 3.37 3.67 -10.90
N ILE A 533 2.44 4.08 -10.03
CA ILE A 533 2.14 3.40 -8.76
C ILE A 533 0.74 2.78 -8.85
N THR A 534 0.62 1.47 -8.64
CA THR A 534 -0.67 0.78 -8.54
C THR A 534 -0.86 0.23 -7.12
N VAL A 535 -2.00 0.52 -6.50
CA VAL A 535 -2.45 -0.04 -5.21
C VAL A 535 -3.77 -0.76 -5.44
N ASN A 536 -3.84 -2.06 -5.10
CA ASN A 536 -5.00 -2.91 -5.41
C ASN A 536 -5.44 -3.75 -4.20
N ASP A 537 -6.76 -3.94 -4.01
CA ASP A 537 -7.38 -4.76 -2.94
C ASP A 537 -6.74 -4.57 -1.54
N SER A 538 -6.42 -3.33 -1.19
CA SER A 538 -5.61 -2.99 -0.02
C SER A 538 -6.44 -2.27 1.05
N SER A 539 -6.18 -2.55 2.33
CA SER A 539 -7.03 -2.10 3.43
C SER A 539 -6.27 -1.52 4.61
N ILE A 540 -6.89 -0.54 5.27
CA ILE A 540 -6.51 -0.07 6.60
C ILE A 540 -7.76 0.25 7.43
N ASP A 541 -7.71 -0.10 8.71
CA ASP A 541 -8.68 0.31 9.72
C ASP A 541 -7.94 1.06 10.84
N ALA A 542 -8.41 2.27 11.16
CA ALA A 542 -7.71 3.28 11.97
C ALA A 542 -6.36 3.75 11.38
N GLY A 543 -5.56 4.52 12.14
CA GLY A 543 -4.34 5.17 11.65
C GLY A 543 -4.56 6.63 11.25
N SER A 544 -3.74 7.17 10.35
CA SER A 544 -3.79 8.59 9.97
C SER A 544 -4.21 8.84 8.53
N TYR A 545 -3.71 8.07 7.57
CA TYR A 545 -4.08 8.21 6.15
C TYR A 545 -4.47 6.85 5.55
N GLY A 546 -5.27 6.84 4.49
CA GLY A 546 -5.39 5.65 3.63
C GLY A 546 -4.16 5.53 2.73
N VAL A 547 -4.08 6.42 1.73
CA VAL A 547 -2.93 6.58 0.84
C VAL A 547 -2.51 8.06 0.79
N PHE A 548 -1.19 8.28 0.72
CA PHE A 548 -0.56 9.61 0.68
C PHE A 548 0.36 9.73 -0.54
N PHE A 549 0.25 10.84 -1.28
CA PHE A 549 1.14 11.20 -2.38
C PHE A 549 1.75 12.59 -2.18
N SER A 550 3.04 12.72 -2.51
CA SER A 550 3.73 14.00 -2.70
C SER A 550 4.54 13.97 -3.98
N SER A 551 4.45 15.02 -4.80
CA SER A 551 5.29 15.18 -6.01
C SER A 551 5.24 13.95 -6.94
N SER A 552 4.11 13.25 -6.98
CA SER A 552 4.02 11.89 -7.53
C SER A 552 3.02 11.82 -8.69
N ASP A 553 3.30 10.96 -9.66
CA ASP A 553 2.64 10.96 -10.96
C ASP A 553 2.14 9.57 -11.36
N ASN A 554 1.07 9.50 -12.17
CA ASN A 554 0.57 8.27 -12.77
C ASN A 554 0.29 7.20 -11.70
N ALA A 555 -0.74 7.45 -10.89
CA ALA A 555 -1.12 6.63 -9.75
C ALA A 555 -2.52 6.02 -9.95
N THR A 556 -2.70 4.77 -9.54
CA THR A 556 -3.98 4.06 -9.61
C THR A 556 -4.26 3.35 -8.30
N ILE A 557 -5.44 3.57 -7.73
CA ILE A 557 -5.95 2.87 -6.55
C ILE A 557 -7.24 2.15 -6.95
N THR A 558 -7.29 0.83 -6.76
CA THR A 558 -8.47 -0.02 -7.01
C THR A 558 -8.84 -0.86 -5.79
N ASP A 559 -10.14 -1.03 -5.57
CA ASP A 559 -10.72 -1.92 -4.54
C ASP A 559 -10.21 -1.68 -3.10
N ALA A 560 -9.76 -0.46 -2.80
CA ALA A 560 -9.17 -0.13 -1.51
C ALA A 560 -10.25 0.06 -0.43
N ARG A 561 -9.94 -0.33 0.81
CA ARG A 561 -10.88 -0.26 1.95
C ARG A 561 -10.27 0.54 3.10
N VAL A 562 -10.70 1.79 3.25
CA VAL A 562 -10.09 2.74 4.19
C VAL A 562 -11.12 3.16 5.24
N SER A 563 -10.88 2.72 6.48
CA SER A 563 -11.79 2.91 7.61
C SER A 563 -11.14 3.71 8.73
N GLY A 564 -11.87 4.67 9.30
CA GLY A 564 -11.56 5.29 10.59
C GLY A 564 -10.25 6.08 10.69
N VAL A 565 -9.64 6.50 9.57
CA VAL A 565 -8.35 7.21 9.61
C VAL A 565 -8.50 8.66 10.09
N SER A 566 -7.53 9.12 10.89
CA SER A 566 -7.64 10.38 11.65
C SER A 566 -7.52 11.67 10.83
N GLU A 567 -7.12 11.59 9.55
CA GLU A 567 -6.93 12.76 8.68
C GLU A 567 -7.70 12.64 7.36
N TYR A 568 -7.19 11.86 6.40
CA TYR A 568 -7.74 11.77 5.04
C TYR A 568 -7.58 10.35 4.49
N ALA A 569 -8.63 9.78 3.89
CA ALA A 569 -8.50 8.50 3.20
C ALA A 569 -7.57 8.61 1.97
N LEU A 570 -7.65 9.72 1.24
CA LEU A 570 -6.72 10.10 0.17
C LEU A 570 -6.07 11.47 0.44
N TYR A 571 -4.74 11.52 0.54
CA TYR A 571 -4.00 12.79 0.59
C TYR A 571 -3.09 12.93 -0.63
N GLY A 572 -3.20 14.06 -1.34
CA GLY A 572 -2.39 14.36 -2.52
C GLY A 572 -1.80 15.76 -2.46
N ARG A 573 -0.50 15.88 -2.74
CA ARG A 573 0.24 17.15 -2.70
C ARG A 573 1.13 17.27 -3.92
N SER A 574 0.73 18.09 -4.89
CA SER A 574 1.31 18.07 -6.25
C SER A 574 1.28 16.64 -6.81
N VAL A 575 0.07 16.10 -7.01
CA VAL A 575 -0.16 14.75 -7.56
C VAL A 575 -0.81 14.83 -8.94
N SER A 576 -0.27 14.11 -9.92
CA SER A 576 -0.73 14.13 -11.32
C SER A 576 -1.17 12.75 -11.82
N HIS A 577 -2.13 12.71 -12.73
CA HIS A 577 -2.65 11.48 -13.36
C HIS A 577 -3.07 10.41 -12.33
N LEU A 578 -3.97 10.78 -11.41
CA LEU A 578 -4.42 9.93 -10.29
C LEU A 578 -5.82 9.34 -10.56
N SER A 579 -5.94 8.01 -10.63
CA SER A 579 -7.23 7.30 -10.65
C SER A 579 -7.50 6.60 -9.31
N VAL A 580 -8.73 6.71 -8.80
CA VAL A 580 -9.21 5.99 -7.60
C VAL A 580 -10.60 5.42 -7.88
N SER A 581 -10.73 4.08 -7.83
CA SER A 581 -12.00 3.40 -8.12
C SER A 581 -12.26 2.12 -7.34
N GLY A 582 -13.52 1.66 -7.36
CA GLY A 582 -14.00 0.47 -6.65
C GLY A 582 -13.86 0.53 -5.12
N SER A 583 -13.46 1.67 -4.57
CA SER A 583 -12.94 1.78 -3.21
C SER A 583 -14.02 2.17 -2.21
N THR A 584 -13.87 1.69 -0.97
CA THR A 584 -14.81 1.90 0.14
C THR A 584 -14.14 2.76 1.20
N LEU A 585 -14.62 3.98 1.39
CA LEU A 585 -14.04 5.02 2.25
C LEU A 585 -15.03 5.38 3.37
N THR A 586 -14.82 4.84 4.57
CA THR A 586 -15.82 4.88 5.65
C THR A 586 -15.33 5.50 6.97
N ASN A 587 -16.14 6.36 7.58
CA ASN A 587 -15.90 6.92 8.93
C ASN A 587 -14.55 7.66 9.11
N ASN A 588 -13.96 8.18 8.04
CA ASN A 588 -12.68 8.89 8.07
C ASN A 588 -12.89 10.39 8.39
N ALA A 589 -11.88 11.06 8.94
CA ALA A 589 -11.97 12.50 9.23
C ALA A 589 -12.11 13.39 7.97
N ALA A 590 -11.84 12.84 6.78
CA ALA A 590 -12.22 13.34 5.46
C ALA A 590 -12.06 12.23 4.40
N VAL A 591 -12.80 12.31 3.29
CA VAL A 591 -12.57 11.48 2.09
C VAL A 591 -11.18 11.78 1.52
N GLY A 592 -10.87 13.05 1.26
CA GLY A 592 -9.55 13.38 0.74
C GLY A 592 -9.22 14.85 0.65
N ASN A 593 -7.95 15.14 0.34
CA ASN A 593 -7.46 16.50 0.23
C ASN A 593 -6.30 16.60 -0.77
N LEU A 594 -6.55 17.33 -1.86
CA LEU A 594 -5.63 17.59 -2.96
C LEU A 594 -5.19 19.05 -2.93
N VAL A 595 -3.87 19.27 -2.83
CA VAL A 595 -3.23 20.58 -2.52
C VAL A 595 -1.91 20.74 -3.27
N VAL A 596 -1.30 21.92 -3.13
CA VAL A 596 0.05 22.29 -3.61
C VAL A 596 0.92 22.71 -2.42
N THR A 597 2.25 22.62 -2.54
CA THR A 597 3.17 23.29 -1.60
C THR A 597 4.33 24.07 -2.22
N THR A 598 4.64 23.87 -3.50
CA THR A 598 5.76 24.53 -4.18
C THR A 598 5.48 24.66 -5.67
N ALA A 599 5.49 25.88 -6.22
CA ALA A 599 5.26 26.13 -7.65
C ALA A 599 6.26 25.42 -8.59
N GLY A 600 7.44 25.03 -8.08
CA GLY A 600 8.40 24.19 -8.81
C GLY A 600 8.01 22.70 -8.93
N SER A 601 6.89 22.28 -8.33
CA SER A 601 6.39 20.90 -8.31
C SER A 601 5.05 20.73 -9.05
N GLY A 602 4.46 21.82 -9.55
CA GLY A 602 3.15 21.86 -10.20
C GLY A 602 1.97 21.79 -9.22
N ILE A 603 0.79 22.18 -9.73
CA ILE A 603 -0.52 21.89 -9.12
C ILE A 603 -0.80 20.38 -9.07
N SER A 604 -1.82 19.96 -8.32
CA SER A 604 -2.38 18.61 -8.49
C SER A 604 -3.33 18.62 -9.69
N HIS A 605 -3.19 17.69 -10.65
CA HIS A 605 -3.96 17.73 -11.90
C HIS A 605 -4.29 16.33 -12.49
N ASP A 606 -5.28 16.28 -13.38
CA ASP A 606 -5.73 15.08 -14.10
C ASP A 606 -6.10 13.93 -13.13
N ILE A 607 -7.07 14.21 -12.25
CA ILE A 607 -7.53 13.29 -11.20
C ILE A 607 -8.92 12.72 -11.55
N ASN A 608 -9.12 11.42 -11.37
CA ASN A 608 -10.38 10.73 -11.60
C ASN A 608 -10.77 9.86 -10.40
N ILE A 609 -11.80 10.28 -9.66
CA ILE A 609 -12.35 9.60 -8.48
C ILE A 609 -13.72 9.03 -8.86
N HIS A 610 -13.81 7.73 -9.14
CA HIS A 610 -15.02 7.14 -9.72
C HIS A 610 -15.40 5.75 -9.20
N ASP A 611 -16.68 5.39 -9.25
CA ASP A 611 -17.19 4.07 -8.83
C ASP A 611 -16.87 3.72 -7.36
N ASN A 612 -16.75 4.71 -6.47
CA ASN A 612 -16.43 4.50 -5.04
C ASN A 612 -17.67 4.59 -4.14
N THR A 613 -17.59 3.96 -2.96
CA THR A 613 -18.58 4.09 -1.88
C THR A 613 -18.00 4.91 -0.72
N MET A 614 -18.69 5.98 -0.32
CA MET A 614 -18.23 6.92 0.71
C MET A 614 -19.33 7.09 1.78
N THR A 615 -19.07 6.68 3.02
CA THR A 615 -20.10 6.65 4.08
C THR A 615 -19.58 7.13 5.43
N GLY A 616 -20.27 8.09 6.04
CA GLY A 616 -20.02 8.53 7.42
C GLY A 616 -18.69 9.28 7.65
N ASN A 617 -18.00 9.69 6.58
CA ASN A 617 -16.79 10.50 6.70
C ASN A 617 -17.16 11.88 7.25
N THR A 618 -16.32 12.50 8.09
CA THR A 618 -16.64 13.81 8.67
C THR A 618 -16.67 14.93 7.61
N ARG A 619 -15.96 14.75 6.50
CA ARG A 619 -15.81 15.73 5.41
C ARG A 619 -15.63 15.01 4.06
N GLY A 620 -15.93 15.71 2.97
CA GLY A 620 -15.76 15.22 1.61
C GLY A 620 -14.33 15.32 1.06
N LEU A 621 -14.24 15.54 -0.25
CA LEU A 621 -13.00 15.74 -1.00
C LEU A 621 -12.70 17.24 -1.11
N ASN A 622 -11.50 17.64 -0.71
CA ASN A 622 -11.00 19.00 -0.91
C ASN A 622 -10.14 19.09 -2.18
N LEU A 623 -10.41 20.10 -3.01
CA LEU A 623 -9.69 20.44 -4.25
C LEU A 623 -9.21 21.89 -4.11
N TYR A 624 -7.98 22.09 -3.63
CA TYR A 624 -7.50 23.41 -3.20
C TYR A 624 -6.31 23.91 -4.02
N THR A 625 -6.01 25.20 -3.90
CA THR A 625 -4.76 25.83 -4.39
C THR A 625 -4.49 25.62 -5.89
N GLY A 626 -5.54 25.70 -6.72
CA GLY A 626 -5.43 25.56 -8.18
C GLY A 626 -5.53 24.13 -8.71
N THR A 627 -5.96 23.16 -7.89
CA THR A 627 -6.12 21.75 -8.32
C THR A 627 -7.04 21.64 -9.55
N SER A 628 -6.61 20.94 -10.60
CA SER A 628 -7.27 20.99 -11.92
C SER A 628 -7.61 19.64 -12.57
N ASN A 629 -8.43 19.67 -13.61
CA ASN A 629 -8.87 18.52 -14.42
C ASN A 629 -9.35 17.35 -13.53
N VAL A 630 -10.34 17.61 -12.67
CA VAL A 630 -10.82 16.64 -11.68
C VAL A 630 -12.17 16.07 -12.09
N THR A 631 -12.27 14.76 -12.28
CA THR A 631 -13.54 14.04 -12.41
C THR A 631 -13.89 13.37 -11.08
N PHE A 632 -15.10 13.60 -10.59
CA PHE A 632 -15.70 12.93 -9.45
C PHE A 632 -17.04 12.34 -9.91
N ALA A 633 -17.07 11.07 -10.31
CA ALA A 633 -18.23 10.50 -11.01
C ALA A 633 -18.65 9.08 -10.62
N HIS A 634 -19.93 8.75 -10.73
CA HIS A 634 -20.48 7.43 -10.38
C HIS A 634 -20.25 6.98 -8.92
N ASN A 635 -19.94 7.91 -8.01
CA ASN A 635 -19.72 7.59 -6.60
C ASN A 635 -21.06 7.53 -5.84
N THR A 636 -21.16 6.62 -4.86
CA THR A 636 -22.25 6.58 -3.88
C THR A 636 -21.79 7.23 -2.59
N VAL A 637 -22.42 8.33 -2.17
CA VAL A 637 -21.97 9.19 -1.07
C VAL A 637 -23.08 9.36 -0.03
N SER A 638 -22.75 9.22 1.26
CA SER A 638 -23.74 9.18 2.34
C SER A 638 -23.21 9.71 3.68
N GLY A 639 -23.97 10.60 4.32
CA GLY A 639 -23.76 10.98 5.73
C GLY A 639 -22.43 11.70 6.01
N GLN A 640 -21.94 12.49 5.06
CA GLN A 640 -20.76 13.35 5.21
C GLN A 640 -21.13 14.82 5.00
N ARG A 641 -20.40 15.72 5.66
CA ARG A 641 -20.74 17.17 5.78
C ARG A 641 -20.82 17.91 4.43
N TYR A 642 -20.04 17.46 3.46
CA TYR A 642 -20.05 17.89 2.07
C TYR A 642 -19.45 16.78 1.21
N VAL A 643 -19.61 16.86 -0.11
CA VAL A 643 -19.05 15.91 -1.09
C VAL A 643 -17.77 16.46 -1.70
N VAL A 644 -17.81 17.67 -2.24
CA VAL A 644 -16.64 18.35 -2.84
C VAL A 644 -16.54 19.80 -2.35
N SER A 645 -15.32 20.24 -2.03
CA SER A 645 -14.97 21.63 -1.72
C SER A 645 -13.86 22.11 -2.65
N ALA A 646 -14.16 23.09 -3.52
CA ALA A 646 -13.24 23.66 -4.49
C ALA A 646 -12.77 25.06 -4.05
N ALA A 647 -11.45 25.27 -3.92
CA ALA A 647 -10.89 26.54 -3.44
C ALA A 647 -9.40 26.82 -3.76
N PRO A 648 -9.08 27.50 -4.87
CA PRO A 648 -9.77 27.37 -6.15
C PRO A 648 -9.48 26.02 -6.79
N ALA A 649 -10.32 25.63 -7.75
CA ALA A 649 -10.10 24.49 -8.63
C ALA A 649 -10.55 24.80 -10.07
N HIS A 650 -10.03 24.04 -11.04
CA HIS A 650 -10.21 24.34 -12.47
C HIS A 650 -10.58 23.11 -13.29
N GLY A 651 -11.65 23.15 -14.08
CA GLY A 651 -12.07 21.99 -14.88
C GLY A 651 -12.48 20.81 -14.00
N VAL A 652 -13.45 21.05 -13.10
CA VAL A 652 -13.95 20.03 -12.16
C VAL A 652 -15.32 19.55 -12.60
N THR A 653 -15.45 18.25 -12.86
CA THR A 653 -16.70 17.59 -13.25
C THR A 653 -17.19 16.69 -12.12
N ILE A 654 -18.34 17.02 -11.56
CA ILE A 654 -19.03 16.25 -10.51
C ILE A 654 -20.28 15.64 -11.16
N ALA A 655 -20.19 14.39 -11.62
CA ALA A 655 -21.18 13.83 -12.54
C ALA A 655 -21.73 12.45 -12.15
N ASN A 656 -23.03 12.19 -12.39
CA ASN A 656 -23.63 10.84 -12.23
C ASN A 656 -23.47 10.22 -10.82
N ASN A 657 -23.31 11.02 -9.75
CA ASN A 657 -23.16 10.53 -8.38
C ASN A 657 -24.53 10.36 -7.69
N THR A 658 -24.64 9.42 -6.74
CA THR A 658 -25.77 9.32 -5.82
C THR A 658 -25.37 9.90 -4.46
N ILE A 659 -26.00 10.99 -4.03
CA ILE A 659 -25.56 11.79 -2.88
C ILE A 659 -26.69 11.89 -1.85
N THR A 660 -26.45 11.35 -0.64
CA THR A 660 -27.37 11.43 0.49
C THR A 660 -26.79 12.25 1.64
N GLN A 661 -27.37 13.42 1.92
CA GLN A 661 -26.96 14.33 3.00
C GLN A 661 -28.14 14.58 3.96
N THR A 662 -27.85 15.08 5.16
CA THR A 662 -28.86 15.40 6.17
C THR A 662 -28.56 16.71 6.89
N GLY A 663 -29.44 17.70 6.75
CA GLY A 663 -29.78 18.65 7.81
C GLY A 663 -28.69 19.59 8.32
N ALA A 664 -28.03 20.34 7.44
CA ALA A 664 -27.32 21.57 7.80
C ALA A 664 -27.73 22.72 6.86
N THR A 665 -28.07 23.88 7.41
CA THR A 665 -28.54 25.05 6.64
C THR A 665 -27.41 25.87 6.02
N ASP A 666 -26.20 25.73 6.56
CA ASP A 666 -25.06 26.62 6.32
C ASP A 666 -23.95 25.92 5.51
N GLU A 667 -24.28 24.76 4.92
CA GLU A 667 -23.36 23.82 4.27
C GLU A 667 -24.01 23.25 3.01
N ALA A 668 -23.20 22.96 1.99
CA ALA A 668 -23.67 22.36 0.74
C ALA A 668 -22.89 21.09 0.35
N ALA A 669 -23.53 20.20 -0.41
CA ALA A 669 -22.88 19.02 -0.96
C ALA A 669 -21.70 19.38 -1.90
N VAL A 670 -21.85 20.42 -2.71
CA VAL A 670 -20.79 21.02 -3.54
C VAL A 670 -20.59 22.46 -3.09
N MET A 671 -19.38 22.78 -2.63
CA MET A 671 -19.01 24.14 -2.21
C MET A 671 -17.88 24.68 -3.09
N VAL A 672 -18.09 25.83 -3.72
CA VAL A 672 -17.06 26.60 -4.43
C VAL A 672 -16.80 27.88 -3.63
N THR A 673 -15.55 28.09 -3.19
CA THR A 673 -15.19 29.14 -2.20
C THR A 673 -13.76 29.67 -2.43
N PRO A 674 -13.43 30.93 -2.10
CA PRO A 674 -12.13 31.54 -2.39
C PRO A 674 -11.14 31.45 -1.19
N LEU A 675 -11.06 30.28 -0.55
CA LEU A 675 -10.31 30.07 0.72
C LEU A 675 -8.79 30.23 0.61
N TYR A 676 -8.22 29.94 -0.56
CA TYR A 676 -6.77 29.87 -0.79
C TYR A 676 -6.38 30.58 -2.08
N GLU A 677 -5.13 31.02 -2.18
CA GLU A 677 -4.55 31.54 -3.42
C GLU A 677 -4.29 30.37 -4.40
N ASP A 678 -4.45 30.60 -5.70
CA ASP A 678 -4.07 29.66 -6.76
C ASP A 678 -2.55 29.45 -6.76
N GLY A 679 -2.10 28.18 -6.76
CA GLY A 679 -0.68 27.81 -6.80
C GLY A 679 0.03 28.13 -8.12
N ASP A 680 -0.70 28.19 -9.24
CA ASP A 680 -0.18 28.52 -10.57
C ASP A 680 -0.45 30.00 -10.95
N HIS A 681 -1.48 30.65 -10.40
CA HIS A 681 -1.83 32.05 -10.68
C HIS A 681 -1.86 32.94 -9.41
N PRO A 682 -0.70 33.40 -8.91
CA PRO A 682 -0.63 34.32 -7.77
C PRO A 682 -1.54 35.55 -7.90
N GLY A 683 -2.18 35.92 -6.79
CA GLY A 683 -3.21 36.94 -6.70
C GLY A 683 -4.62 36.48 -7.15
N SER A 684 -4.79 35.26 -7.66
CA SER A 684 -6.10 34.70 -8.02
C SER A 684 -6.65 33.81 -6.92
N TYR A 685 -7.98 33.85 -6.76
CA TYR A 685 -8.74 33.04 -5.80
C TYR A 685 -9.97 32.38 -6.45
N SER A 686 -10.24 32.66 -7.73
CA SER A 686 -11.40 32.18 -8.47
C SER A 686 -11.22 30.77 -9.00
N SER A 687 -12.21 29.91 -8.79
CA SER A 687 -12.38 28.66 -9.54
C SER A 687 -12.86 28.92 -10.98
N SER A 688 -12.75 27.92 -11.87
CA SER A 688 -13.30 27.99 -13.24
C SER A 688 -13.64 26.61 -13.82
N GLY A 689 -14.54 26.57 -14.80
CA GLY A 689 -14.94 25.33 -15.48
C GLY A 689 -15.46 24.25 -14.52
N ILE A 690 -16.26 24.64 -13.52
CA ILE A 690 -16.89 23.70 -12.58
C ILE A 690 -18.23 23.26 -13.17
N THR A 691 -18.45 21.96 -13.30
CA THR A 691 -19.68 21.34 -13.81
C THR A 691 -20.24 20.35 -12.80
N VAL A 692 -21.53 20.43 -12.51
CA VAL A 692 -22.29 19.52 -11.66
C VAL A 692 -23.41 18.94 -12.51
N SER A 693 -23.29 17.69 -12.96
CA SER A 693 -24.25 17.08 -13.90
C SER A 693 -24.84 15.75 -13.44
N ASP A 694 -26.08 15.46 -13.81
CA ASP A 694 -26.64 14.09 -13.75
C ASP A 694 -26.65 13.45 -12.34
N ASN A 695 -26.47 14.24 -11.28
CA ASN A 695 -26.37 13.72 -9.91
C ASN A 695 -27.76 13.55 -9.30
N VAL A 696 -27.93 12.47 -8.53
CA VAL A 696 -29.16 12.19 -7.80
C VAL A 696 -28.97 12.57 -6.33
N PHE A 697 -29.62 13.65 -5.90
CA PHE A 697 -29.55 14.15 -4.52
C PHE A 697 -30.72 13.62 -3.67
N HIS A 698 -30.42 13.30 -2.41
CA HIS A 698 -31.37 12.73 -1.45
C HIS A 698 -31.20 13.37 -0.06
N GLY A 699 -32.29 13.90 0.51
CA GLY A 699 -32.31 14.48 1.85
C GLY A 699 -32.76 15.94 1.85
N ASP A 700 -32.18 16.72 2.76
CA ASP A 700 -32.48 18.13 3.04
C ASP A 700 -31.20 18.97 3.22
N GLY A 701 -31.34 20.30 3.11
CA GLY A 701 -30.22 21.25 3.14
C GLY A 701 -29.93 21.89 1.77
N THR A 702 -28.69 22.33 1.57
CA THR A 702 -28.22 22.94 0.31
C THR A 702 -27.41 21.94 -0.52
N TRP A 703 -27.54 21.95 -1.84
CA TRP A 703 -26.79 21.05 -2.74
C TRP A 703 -25.60 21.73 -3.41
N VAL A 704 -25.77 22.91 -4.01
CA VAL A 704 -24.68 23.68 -4.64
C VAL A 704 -24.56 25.06 -4.00
N GLN A 705 -23.36 25.41 -3.57
CA GLN A 705 -23.01 26.73 -3.03
C GLN A 705 -21.88 27.37 -3.83
N VAL A 706 -22.02 28.65 -4.18
CA VAL A 706 -20.95 29.49 -4.74
C VAL A 706 -20.78 30.76 -3.91
N GLY A 707 -19.59 30.94 -3.34
CA GLY A 707 -19.26 32.06 -2.44
C GLY A 707 -19.32 31.69 -0.96
N SER A 708 -19.07 32.68 -0.10
CA SER A 708 -18.87 32.52 1.34
C SER A 708 -20.02 33.15 2.14
N PRO A 709 -20.70 32.40 3.04
CA PRO A 709 -21.80 32.93 3.85
C PRO A 709 -21.34 33.92 4.95
N ASP A 710 -20.11 33.75 5.46
CA ASP A 710 -19.58 34.58 6.54
C ASP A 710 -18.84 35.80 5.98
N ALA A 711 -19.55 36.93 5.90
CA ALA A 711 -19.05 38.23 5.50
C ALA A 711 -17.94 38.82 6.41
N SER A 712 -17.61 38.18 7.53
CA SER A 712 -16.48 38.56 8.39
C SER A 712 -15.16 37.83 8.06
N THR A 713 -15.21 36.81 7.17
CA THR A 713 -14.01 36.12 6.68
C THR A 713 -13.21 36.99 5.70
N PRO A 714 -11.87 36.81 5.61
CA PRO A 714 -11.08 37.37 4.51
C PRO A 714 -11.53 36.88 3.13
N ASP A 715 -12.20 35.73 3.08
CA ASP A 715 -12.65 35.07 1.87
C ASP A 715 -13.85 35.81 1.25
N ALA A 716 -14.69 36.46 2.07
CA ALA A 716 -15.78 37.32 1.61
C ALA A 716 -15.33 38.60 0.86
N ALA A 717 -14.05 38.96 0.93
CA ALA A 717 -13.47 40.07 0.15
C ALA A 717 -12.94 39.65 -1.22
N ARG A 718 -12.94 38.35 -1.55
CA ARG A 718 -12.30 37.77 -2.74
C ARG A 718 -13.33 37.17 -3.68
N ARG A 719 -13.02 37.20 -4.98
CA ARG A 719 -13.84 36.57 -6.01
C ARG A 719 -13.73 35.04 -5.99
N THR A 720 -14.85 34.35 -6.17
CA THR A 720 -14.94 32.89 -6.06
C THR A 720 -14.94 32.15 -7.40
N VAL A 721 -15.52 32.72 -8.46
CA VAL A 721 -15.54 32.13 -9.79
C VAL A 721 -15.26 33.12 -10.91
N SER A 722 -14.37 32.75 -11.84
CA SER A 722 -14.06 33.54 -13.04
C SER A 722 -14.94 33.16 -14.24
N THR A 723 -15.58 31.99 -14.19
CA THR A 723 -16.64 31.50 -15.11
C THR A 723 -17.78 30.90 -14.28
N PRO A 724 -19.06 30.97 -14.72
CA PRO A 724 -20.16 30.34 -13.98
C PRO A 724 -19.92 28.86 -13.68
N VAL A 725 -20.51 28.38 -12.58
CA VAL A 725 -20.68 26.93 -12.34
C VAL A 725 -21.84 26.43 -13.20
N LEU A 726 -21.64 25.36 -13.97
CA LEU A 726 -22.68 24.74 -14.80
C LEU A 726 -23.41 23.66 -13.99
N VAL A 727 -24.75 23.67 -13.97
CA VAL A 727 -25.59 22.74 -13.20
C VAL A 727 -26.71 22.19 -14.10
N ILE A 728 -26.62 20.95 -14.58
CA ILE A 728 -27.52 20.38 -15.61
C ILE A 728 -27.92 18.92 -15.31
N GLY A 729 -29.09 18.45 -15.76
CA GLY A 729 -29.52 17.03 -15.60
C GLY A 729 -29.65 16.49 -14.15
N ASN A 730 -29.46 17.31 -13.11
CA ASN A 730 -29.45 16.82 -11.72
C ASN A 730 -30.88 16.60 -11.18
N THR A 731 -31.06 15.62 -10.30
CA THR A 731 -32.32 15.40 -9.55
C THR A 731 -32.20 15.97 -8.14
N PHE A 732 -33.00 16.99 -7.82
CA PHE A 732 -33.07 17.65 -6.51
C PHE A 732 -34.39 17.35 -5.78
N PRO A 733 -34.38 17.06 -4.46
CA PRO A 733 -35.60 16.97 -3.67
C PRO A 733 -36.36 18.32 -3.63
N GLY A 734 -37.63 18.35 -4.04
CA GLY A 734 -38.37 19.61 -4.19
C GLY A 734 -38.49 20.51 -2.94
N ALA A 735 -38.31 19.95 -1.74
CA ALA A 735 -38.34 20.68 -0.46
C ALA A 735 -36.94 21.10 0.06
N SER A 736 -35.93 21.19 -0.81
CA SER A 736 -34.53 21.50 -0.46
C SER A 736 -33.98 22.68 -1.27
N THR A 737 -32.78 23.17 -0.94
CA THR A 737 -32.13 24.26 -1.68
C THR A 737 -31.15 23.67 -2.71
N ALA A 738 -31.51 23.74 -3.99
CA ALA A 738 -30.66 23.29 -5.09
C ALA A 738 -29.39 24.16 -5.22
N ILE A 739 -29.56 25.49 -5.27
CA ILE A 739 -28.47 26.44 -5.54
C ILE A 739 -28.55 27.61 -4.55
N ARG A 740 -27.39 28.04 -4.03
CA ARG A 740 -27.24 29.23 -3.21
C ARG A 740 -26.00 30.04 -3.61
N THR A 741 -26.16 31.35 -3.78
CA THR A 741 -25.04 32.25 -4.09
C THR A 741 -24.83 33.34 -3.03
N PHE A 742 -23.62 33.89 -2.99
CA PHE A 742 -23.22 35.01 -2.15
C PHE A 742 -22.49 36.06 -3.01
N ALA A 743 -22.48 37.34 -2.62
CA ALA A 743 -21.95 38.43 -3.48
C ALA A 743 -20.50 38.20 -3.94
N ASN A 744 -19.64 37.66 -3.06
CA ASN A 744 -18.26 37.31 -3.38
C ASN A 744 -18.12 36.12 -4.35
N ALA A 745 -19.22 35.52 -4.81
CA ALA A 745 -19.20 34.55 -5.91
C ALA A 745 -18.47 35.14 -7.13
N VAL A 746 -18.80 36.38 -7.48
CA VAL A 746 -18.37 37.05 -8.72
C VAL A 746 -17.82 38.45 -8.50
N GLU A 747 -18.05 39.05 -7.33
CA GLU A 747 -17.37 40.27 -6.88
C GLU A 747 -16.14 39.96 -5.99
N GLY A 748 -15.26 40.93 -5.81
CA GLY A 748 -14.13 40.87 -4.87
C GLY A 748 -12.74 40.96 -5.51
N GLU A 749 -11.70 40.85 -4.69
CA GLU A 749 -10.29 40.85 -5.08
C GLU A 749 -9.93 39.59 -5.88
N ASP A 750 -9.35 39.78 -7.06
CA ASP A 750 -8.86 38.74 -7.97
C ASP A 750 -7.86 39.34 -8.99
N SER A 751 -6.89 38.56 -9.44
CA SER A 751 -6.01 38.90 -10.57
C SER A 751 -6.54 38.38 -11.92
N ALA A 752 -7.49 37.43 -11.91
CA ALA A 752 -8.15 36.94 -13.11
C ALA A 752 -9.06 38.02 -13.73
N ALA A 753 -9.09 38.07 -15.07
CA ALA A 753 -9.98 38.98 -15.77
C ALA A 753 -11.44 38.55 -15.61
N ALA A 754 -12.31 39.47 -15.20
CA ALA A 754 -13.75 39.23 -15.08
C ALA A 754 -14.36 38.87 -16.45
N VAL A 755 -14.65 37.58 -16.66
CA VAL A 755 -15.38 37.13 -17.85
C VAL A 755 -16.85 37.49 -17.68
N ALA A 756 -17.24 38.64 -18.22
CA ALA A 756 -18.64 38.92 -18.50
C ALA A 756 -19.10 37.96 -19.61
N VAL A 757 -19.76 36.86 -19.22
CA VAL A 757 -20.48 36.00 -20.16
C VAL A 757 -21.48 36.89 -20.90
N ALA A 758 -21.52 36.77 -22.24
CA ALA A 758 -22.34 37.66 -23.06
C ALA A 758 -23.82 37.52 -22.65
N ALA A 759 -24.49 38.65 -22.42
CA ALA A 759 -25.86 38.69 -21.93
C ALA A 759 -26.85 38.07 -22.93
N ALA A 760 -27.09 36.77 -22.76
CA ALA A 760 -28.11 36.00 -23.44
C ALA A 760 -29.50 36.38 -22.90
N ARG A 761 -29.96 37.56 -23.32
CA ARG A 761 -31.35 38.02 -23.49
C ARG A 761 -32.34 38.03 -22.32
N ARG A 762 -32.14 37.29 -21.21
CA ARG A 762 -32.65 37.76 -19.90
C ARG A 762 -32.04 39.15 -19.69
N ALA A 763 -32.83 40.15 -19.28
CA ALA A 763 -32.40 41.55 -19.20
C ALA A 763 -31.49 41.83 -17.97
N VAL A 764 -30.44 41.01 -17.84
CA VAL A 764 -29.56 40.89 -16.67
C VAL A 764 -28.39 41.86 -16.80
N THR A 765 -28.39 42.88 -15.94
CA THR A 765 -27.22 43.73 -15.67
C THR A 765 -26.45 43.17 -14.49
N GLY A 766 -25.62 42.15 -14.71
CA GLY A 766 -24.77 41.57 -13.66
C GLY A 766 -23.86 40.44 -14.17
N PRO A 767 -22.80 40.10 -13.43
CA PRO A 767 -22.06 38.85 -13.63
C PRO A 767 -22.88 37.65 -13.14
N VAL A 768 -22.69 36.49 -13.79
CA VAL A 768 -23.39 35.24 -13.47
C VAL A 768 -22.49 34.33 -12.62
N ALA A 769 -23.01 33.84 -11.50
CA ALA A 769 -22.31 32.92 -10.61
C ALA A 769 -22.56 31.44 -10.96
N VAL A 770 -23.80 31.12 -11.36
CA VAL A 770 -24.24 29.76 -11.70
C VAL A 770 -25.15 29.79 -12.93
N ASP A 771 -24.97 28.84 -13.84
CA ASP A 771 -25.81 28.63 -15.01
C ASP A 771 -26.44 27.24 -14.94
N ALA A 772 -27.77 27.19 -14.84
CA ALA A 772 -28.58 26.01 -14.61
C ALA A 772 -29.78 25.91 -15.57
N ARG A 773 -29.64 26.50 -16.77
CA ARG A 773 -30.63 26.51 -17.86
C ARG A 773 -30.81 25.14 -18.53
N ASP A 774 -31.85 25.05 -19.36
CA ASP A 774 -32.42 23.81 -19.91
C ASP A 774 -31.67 23.36 -21.19
N TYR A 775 -30.38 23.05 -21.03
CA TYR A 775 -29.43 22.77 -22.11
C TYR A 775 -29.58 21.35 -22.71
N ASP A 776 -30.74 21.05 -23.30
CA ASP A 776 -31.18 19.73 -23.79
C ASP A 776 -31.32 18.62 -22.72
N ASP A 777 -30.81 18.80 -21.48
CA ASP A 777 -30.99 17.86 -20.35
C ASP A 777 -31.40 18.59 -19.05
N PRO A 778 -32.71 18.60 -18.70
CA PRO A 778 -33.24 19.39 -17.59
C PRO A 778 -32.84 18.86 -16.22
N ASN A 779 -32.46 19.76 -15.31
CA ASN A 779 -32.53 19.45 -13.88
C ASN A 779 -33.99 19.10 -13.49
N ASP A 780 -34.18 17.98 -12.81
CA ASP A 780 -35.44 17.68 -12.10
C ASP A 780 -35.41 18.36 -10.73
N TRP A 781 -36.16 19.44 -10.62
CA TRP A 781 -36.30 20.21 -9.37
C TRP A 781 -37.35 19.59 -8.43
N GLY A 782 -37.88 18.40 -8.73
CA GLY A 782 -38.97 17.77 -7.97
C GLY A 782 -40.35 18.41 -8.22
N SER A 783 -40.49 19.23 -9.26
CA SER A 783 -41.74 19.90 -9.64
C SER A 783 -41.90 20.03 -11.17
N PRO A 784 -43.11 19.84 -11.73
CA PRO A 784 -43.41 20.14 -13.12
C PRO A 784 -43.07 21.57 -13.57
N CYS A 785 -43.09 22.55 -12.67
CA CYS A 785 -42.76 23.95 -12.98
C CYS A 785 -41.37 24.41 -12.51
N ARG A 786 -40.42 23.47 -12.41
CA ARG A 786 -38.99 23.73 -12.18
C ARG A 786 -38.74 24.37 -10.79
N ALA A 787 -37.64 25.12 -10.65
CA ALA A 787 -37.15 25.66 -9.38
C ALA A 787 -38.12 26.62 -8.67
N THR A 788 -37.94 26.84 -7.36
CA THR A 788 -38.52 28.00 -6.65
C THR A 788 -37.44 29.07 -6.50
N GLY A 789 -37.60 30.24 -7.13
CA GLY A 789 -36.57 31.28 -7.20
C GLY A 789 -36.79 32.45 -6.24
N TYR A 790 -35.79 32.72 -5.41
CA TYR A 790 -35.70 33.89 -4.53
C TYR A 790 -34.54 34.79 -4.96
N LEU A 791 -34.77 36.09 -5.05
CA LEU A 791 -33.77 37.12 -5.36
C LEU A 791 -33.65 38.08 -4.18
N ASP A 792 -32.43 38.22 -3.64
CA ASP A 792 -32.13 39.03 -2.45
C ASP A 792 -33.03 38.68 -1.23
N GLY A 793 -33.51 37.43 -1.17
CA GLY A 793 -34.42 36.89 -0.16
C GLY A 793 -35.92 37.07 -0.44
N GLU A 794 -36.32 37.77 -1.50
CA GLU A 794 -37.72 37.95 -1.90
C GLU A 794 -38.12 36.93 -2.99
N LEU A 795 -39.34 36.39 -2.91
CA LEU A 795 -39.83 35.38 -3.86
C LEU A 795 -40.12 36.00 -5.24
N VAL A 796 -39.35 35.63 -6.26
CA VAL A 796 -39.48 36.14 -7.65
C VAL A 796 -40.03 35.11 -8.64
N TYR A 797 -40.05 33.83 -8.28
CA TYR A 797 -40.64 32.77 -9.10
C TYR A 797 -41.09 31.59 -8.23
N ASP A 798 -42.39 31.31 -8.19
CA ASP A 798 -42.97 30.18 -7.47
C ASP A 798 -43.19 29.00 -8.43
N GLY A 799 -42.21 28.10 -8.51
CA GLY A 799 -42.27 26.87 -9.33
C GLY A 799 -42.59 25.61 -8.53
N GLN A 800 -42.73 25.69 -7.21
CA GLN A 800 -42.90 24.57 -6.24
C GLN A 800 -41.78 23.51 -6.21
N GLY A 801 -40.73 23.63 -7.02
CA GLY A 801 -39.55 22.76 -6.94
C GLY A 801 -38.46 23.30 -6.01
N ALA A 802 -37.33 22.60 -6.00
CA ALA A 802 -36.16 22.91 -5.17
C ALA A 802 -35.71 24.37 -5.33
N ILE A 803 -35.24 24.95 -4.23
CA ILE A 803 -35.03 26.39 -4.09
C ILE A 803 -33.71 26.84 -4.74
N VAL A 804 -33.78 27.97 -5.44
CA VAL A 804 -32.63 28.79 -5.84
C VAL A 804 -32.67 30.08 -5.02
N ASP A 805 -31.63 30.31 -4.21
CA ASP A 805 -31.43 31.52 -3.41
C ASP A 805 -30.30 32.34 -4.07
N GLU A 806 -30.68 33.33 -4.88
CA GLU A 806 -29.77 34.18 -5.67
C GLU A 806 -29.73 35.64 -5.16
N LEU A 807 -28.64 36.34 -5.47
CA LEU A 807 -28.47 37.78 -5.17
C LEU A 807 -28.33 38.58 -6.46
N THR A 808 -28.77 39.85 -6.45
CA THR A 808 -28.65 40.77 -7.61
C THR A 808 -27.21 40.89 -8.12
N ASP A 809 -26.23 40.87 -7.21
CA ASP A 809 -24.80 40.98 -7.55
C ASP A 809 -24.16 39.63 -7.95
N ALA A 810 -24.86 38.50 -7.73
CA ALA A 810 -24.35 37.13 -7.90
C ALA A 810 -25.41 36.16 -8.45
N LEU A 811 -25.93 36.46 -9.64
CA LEU A 811 -27.12 35.84 -10.20
C LEU A 811 -26.96 34.37 -10.62
N VAL A 812 -28.10 33.67 -10.62
CA VAL A 812 -28.25 32.29 -11.12
C VAL A 812 -29.17 32.32 -12.34
N LEU A 813 -28.77 31.65 -13.42
CA LEU A 813 -29.65 31.45 -14.58
C LEU A 813 -30.36 30.10 -14.45
N TYR A 814 -31.69 30.09 -14.45
CA TYR A 814 -32.52 28.88 -14.30
C TYR A 814 -33.84 29.04 -15.07
N PRO A 815 -34.47 27.95 -15.55
CA PRO A 815 -35.70 28.02 -16.31
C PRO A 815 -36.85 28.53 -15.43
N THR A 816 -37.60 29.52 -15.92
CA THR A 816 -38.76 30.09 -15.19
C THR A 816 -40.04 30.13 -16.03
N ASN A 817 -40.13 29.31 -17.08
CA ASN A 817 -41.10 29.48 -18.17
C ASN A 817 -42.43 28.76 -17.90
N CYS A 818 -42.97 28.98 -16.68
CA CYS A 818 -44.25 28.45 -16.21
C CYS A 818 -45.33 29.54 -16.11
N ILE A 819 -46.55 29.21 -16.54
CA ILE A 819 -47.71 30.11 -16.66
C ILE A 819 -48.99 29.43 -16.15
N THR A 820 -50.13 30.14 -16.07
CA THR A 820 -51.44 29.53 -15.79
C THR A 820 -52.51 30.13 -16.69
N LEU A 821 -52.92 29.44 -17.75
CA LEU A 821 -53.88 29.94 -18.74
C LEU A 821 -55.29 29.39 -18.46
N SER A 822 -56.15 30.26 -17.91
CA SER A 822 -57.58 29.97 -17.72
C SER A 822 -58.47 30.72 -18.71
N LEU A 823 -59.70 30.24 -18.92
CA LEU A 823 -60.67 30.83 -19.84
C LEU A 823 -62.02 31.11 -19.17
N VAL A 824 -62.63 32.26 -19.49
CA VAL A 824 -64.00 32.62 -19.08
C VAL A 824 -64.87 32.89 -20.31
N GLU A 825 -66.08 32.36 -20.31
CA GLU A 825 -67.10 32.66 -21.33
C GLU A 825 -68.27 33.50 -20.76
N ALA A 826 -68.78 34.44 -21.55
CA ALA A 826 -70.03 35.15 -21.24
C ALA A 826 -70.95 35.27 -22.46
N LEU A 827 -72.16 34.70 -22.37
CA LEU A 827 -73.20 34.82 -23.40
C LEU A 827 -73.71 36.27 -23.49
N THR A 828 -73.71 36.84 -24.70
CA THR A 828 -74.13 38.22 -24.95
C THR A 828 -75.64 38.28 -25.24
N GLY A 829 -76.44 38.45 -24.20
CA GLY A 829 -77.88 38.68 -24.31
C GLY A 829 -78.65 38.57 -22.99
N PRO A 830 -79.98 38.77 -23.02
CA PRO A 830 -80.83 38.50 -21.85
C PRO A 830 -80.78 37.02 -21.44
N THR A 831 -80.64 36.76 -20.15
CA THR A 831 -80.63 35.40 -19.60
C THR A 831 -81.96 34.70 -19.89
N GLY A 832 -81.90 33.48 -20.46
CA GLY A 832 -83.11 32.74 -20.84
C GLY A 832 -83.69 33.07 -22.22
N THR A 833 -82.97 33.82 -23.07
CA THR A 833 -83.33 33.95 -24.50
C THR A 833 -83.42 32.58 -25.18
N VAL A 834 -84.48 32.40 -25.98
CA VAL A 834 -84.69 31.23 -26.85
C VAL A 834 -84.48 31.67 -28.30
N TYR A 835 -83.48 31.08 -28.95
CA TYR A 835 -83.06 31.39 -30.32
C TYR A 835 -83.72 30.43 -31.33
N HIS A 836 -83.77 30.82 -32.60
CA HIS A 836 -84.43 30.11 -33.70
C HIS A 836 -83.46 29.86 -34.87
N VAL A 837 -83.84 29.01 -35.83
CA VAL A 837 -83.05 28.82 -37.06
C VAL A 837 -82.92 30.14 -37.80
N GLY A 838 -81.69 30.53 -38.12
CA GLY A 838 -81.33 31.81 -38.72
C GLY A 838 -80.84 32.87 -37.73
N ASP A 839 -81.12 32.73 -36.43
CA ASP A 839 -80.63 33.67 -35.41
C ASP A 839 -79.10 33.56 -35.23
N ILE A 840 -78.49 34.66 -34.77
CA ILE A 840 -77.08 34.73 -34.40
C ILE A 840 -76.97 34.63 -32.87
N VAL A 841 -76.26 33.63 -32.38
CA VAL A 841 -75.85 33.53 -30.97
C VAL A 841 -74.48 34.17 -30.85
N THR A 842 -74.29 34.98 -29.79
CA THR A 842 -73.07 35.76 -29.57
C THR A 842 -72.57 35.55 -28.14
N TRP A 843 -71.27 35.34 -27.97
CA TRP A 843 -70.60 35.32 -26.67
C TRP A 843 -69.21 35.92 -26.75
N THR A 844 -68.64 36.26 -25.60
CA THR A 844 -67.25 36.69 -25.45
C THR A 844 -66.44 35.65 -24.70
N LEU A 845 -65.22 35.40 -25.17
CA LEU A 845 -64.22 34.56 -24.52
C LEU A 845 -63.07 35.45 -24.03
N THR A 846 -62.73 35.36 -22.76
CA THR A 846 -61.64 36.12 -22.13
C THR A 846 -60.67 35.14 -21.50
N ALA A 847 -59.44 35.06 -22.03
CA ALA A 847 -58.36 34.32 -21.40
C ALA A 847 -57.80 35.13 -20.22
N HIS A 848 -57.32 34.46 -19.18
CA HIS A 848 -56.67 35.07 -18.02
C HIS A 848 -55.38 34.32 -17.68
N ASN A 849 -54.28 35.04 -17.45
CA ASN A 849 -53.02 34.44 -17.01
C ASN A 849 -52.84 34.58 -15.50
N GLY A 850 -53.14 33.52 -14.76
CA GLY A 850 -52.94 33.42 -13.31
C GLY A 850 -51.55 32.90 -12.90
N GLY A 851 -50.58 32.84 -13.83
CA GLY A 851 -49.26 32.26 -13.61
C GLY A 851 -48.16 33.23 -13.17
N PRO A 852 -46.99 32.72 -12.75
CA PRO A 852 -45.87 33.53 -12.27
C PRO A 852 -45.10 34.27 -13.38
N ARG A 853 -45.31 33.93 -14.67
CA ARG A 853 -44.77 34.66 -15.84
C ARG A 853 -45.87 35.06 -16.83
N SER A 854 -45.57 36.04 -17.68
CA SER A 854 -46.36 36.32 -18.88
C SER A 854 -46.44 35.08 -19.79
N ALA A 855 -47.59 34.84 -20.41
CA ALA A 855 -47.67 33.83 -21.47
C ALA A 855 -47.10 34.41 -22.77
N PRO A 856 -46.11 33.75 -23.41
CA PRO A 856 -45.46 34.27 -24.61
C PRO A 856 -46.45 34.43 -25.77
N ALA A 857 -46.19 35.42 -26.64
CA ALA A 857 -47.01 35.72 -27.81
C ALA A 857 -47.17 34.47 -28.70
N GLY A 858 -48.36 34.31 -29.31
CA GLY A 858 -48.74 33.08 -30.02
C GLY A 858 -49.67 32.14 -29.23
N TRP A 859 -49.97 32.45 -27.96
CA TRP A 859 -51.08 31.80 -27.24
C TRP A 859 -52.41 31.98 -27.99
N SER A 860 -53.34 31.04 -27.84
CA SER A 860 -54.53 30.98 -28.69
C SER A 860 -55.81 30.55 -27.98
N ILE A 861 -56.95 30.96 -28.51
CA ILE A 861 -58.31 30.55 -28.08
C ILE A 861 -58.99 29.82 -29.25
N THR A 862 -59.64 28.68 -28.99
CA THR A 862 -60.38 27.89 -29.98
C THR A 862 -61.76 27.45 -29.45
N PRO A 863 -62.88 27.84 -30.09
CA PRO A 863 -64.22 27.32 -29.76
C PRO A 863 -64.52 25.98 -30.44
N VAL A 864 -65.09 25.05 -29.68
CA VAL A 864 -65.71 23.81 -30.13
C VAL A 864 -67.21 24.05 -30.29
N LEU A 865 -67.69 24.15 -31.54
CA LEU A 865 -69.06 24.54 -31.85
C LEU A 865 -70.03 23.34 -31.91
N PRO A 866 -71.29 23.48 -31.44
CA PRO A 866 -72.29 22.42 -31.49
C PRO A 866 -72.72 22.07 -32.92
N THR A 867 -73.14 20.82 -33.11
CA THR A 867 -73.77 20.38 -34.36
C THR A 867 -75.02 21.20 -34.67
N GLY A 868 -75.09 21.80 -35.86
CA GLY A 868 -76.24 22.59 -36.30
C GLY A 868 -76.04 24.11 -36.25
N VAL A 869 -74.86 24.60 -35.85
CA VAL A 869 -74.44 25.99 -36.11
C VAL A 869 -73.28 26.07 -37.09
N THR A 870 -73.04 27.26 -37.64
CA THR A 870 -71.82 27.62 -38.36
C THR A 870 -71.24 28.91 -37.78
N LEU A 871 -69.91 29.01 -37.68
CA LEU A 871 -69.26 30.29 -37.37
C LEU A 871 -69.59 31.31 -38.46
N GLU A 872 -70.02 32.50 -38.06
CA GLU A 872 -70.26 33.63 -38.96
C GLU A 872 -69.11 34.64 -38.87
N SER A 873 -68.65 34.94 -37.66
CA SER A 873 -67.41 35.68 -37.43
C SER A 873 -66.84 35.42 -36.04
N MET A 874 -65.53 35.59 -35.91
CA MET A 874 -64.82 35.59 -34.64
C MET A 874 -63.79 36.73 -34.67
N THR A 875 -63.86 37.66 -33.72
CA THR A 875 -63.10 38.92 -33.76
C THR A 875 -62.76 39.41 -32.36
N GLY A 876 -61.49 39.78 -32.15
CA GLY A 876 -60.99 40.45 -30.94
C GLY A 876 -59.80 41.33 -31.30
N ALA A 877 -59.46 42.30 -30.44
CA ALA A 877 -58.27 43.12 -30.64
C ALA A 877 -57.00 42.29 -30.40
N GLY A 878 -55.99 42.42 -31.26
CA GLY A 878 -54.70 41.73 -31.10
C GLY A 878 -54.65 40.27 -31.58
N TYR A 879 -55.76 39.69 -32.10
CA TYR A 879 -55.76 38.31 -32.61
C TYR A 879 -55.67 38.22 -34.14
N SER A 880 -54.94 37.23 -34.62
CA SER A 880 -55.04 36.68 -35.97
C SER A 880 -55.98 35.47 -35.95
N VAL A 881 -57.01 35.46 -36.81
CA VAL A 881 -58.07 34.43 -36.79
C VAL A 881 -58.00 33.55 -38.02
N THR A 882 -57.85 32.24 -37.82
CA THR A 882 -57.82 31.22 -38.89
C THR A 882 -58.79 30.09 -38.54
N GLY A 883 -59.90 29.99 -39.29
CA GLY A 883 -60.92 28.96 -39.05
C GLY A 883 -61.60 29.16 -37.69
N LEU A 884 -61.39 28.21 -36.77
CA LEU A 884 -61.88 28.27 -35.39
C LEU A 884 -60.81 28.74 -34.38
N THR A 885 -59.58 29.00 -34.78
CA THR A 885 -58.50 29.38 -33.84
C THR A 885 -58.15 30.87 -33.97
N ALA A 886 -58.11 31.56 -32.84
CA ALA A 886 -57.65 32.94 -32.69
C ALA A 886 -56.30 32.95 -31.96
N VAL A 887 -55.24 33.36 -32.64
CA VAL A 887 -53.86 33.43 -32.11
C VAL A 887 -53.54 34.87 -31.73
N ALA A 888 -53.11 35.11 -30.49
CA ALA A 888 -52.73 36.45 -30.01
C ALA A 888 -51.34 36.86 -30.52
N ALA A 889 -51.21 38.12 -30.96
CA ALA A 889 -49.96 38.68 -31.49
C ALA A 889 -49.01 39.23 -30.41
N GLU A 890 -49.47 39.32 -29.16
CA GLU A 890 -48.75 39.91 -28.02
C GLU A 890 -48.75 38.92 -26.84
N GLU A 891 -47.85 39.10 -25.88
CA GLU A 891 -47.87 38.32 -24.63
C GLU A 891 -49.12 38.59 -23.78
N LEU A 892 -49.45 37.68 -22.86
CA LEU A 892 -50.47 37.89 -21.83
C LEU A 892 -49.81 38.06 -20.45
N PRO A 893 -49.72 39.29 -19.90
CA PRO A 893 -48.99 39.55 -18.66
C PRO A 893 -49.54 38.81 -17.42
N VAL A 894 -48.69 38.68 -16.39
CA VAL A 894 -49.04 38.12 -15.07
C VAL A 894 -50.27 38.81 -14.48
N GLY A 895 -51.28 38.02 -14.11
CA GLY A 895 -52.53 38.47 -13.48
C GLY A 895 -53.46 39.26 -14.42
N ALA A 896 -53.21 39.27 -15.74
CA ALA A 896 -53.97 40.05 -16.70
C ALA A 896 -55.02 39.22 -17.45
N ASP A 897 -56.13 39.89 -17.78
CA ASP A 897 -57.12 39.42 -18.76
C ASP A 897 -56.65 39.79 -20.18
N GLY A 898 -56.75 38.83 -21.10
CA GLY A 898 -56.53 39.06 -22.53
C GLY A 898 -57.68 39.85 -23.16
N PRO A 899 -57.47 40.49 -24.33
CA PRO A 899 -58.55 41.20 -25.02
C PRO A 899 -59.74 40.25 -25.29
N PRO A 900 -60.99 40.61 -24.97
CA PRO A 900 -62.12 39.72 -25.18
C PRO A 900 -62.33 39.37 -26.66
N LEU A 901 -62.39 38.07 -26.95
CA LEU A 901 -62.65 37.51 -28.27
C LEU A 901 -64.16 37.31 -28.43
N THR A 902 -64.79 38.08 -29.33
CA THR A 902 -66.22 37.94 -29.61
C THR A 902 -66.45 36.87 -30.67
N VAL A 903 -67.35 35.92 -30.38
CA VAL A 903 -67.72 34.82 -31.26
C VAL A 903 -69.19 34.98 -31.68
N HIS A 904 -69.46 34.94 -32.99
CA HIS A 904 -70.80 34.96 -33.56
C HIS A 904 -71.05 33.68 -34.36
N VAL A 905 -72.06 32.90 -33.97
CA VAL A 905 -72.49 31.69 -34.71
C VAL A 905 -73.92 31.80 -35.17
N ARG A 906 -74.20 31.30 -36.36
CA ARG A 906 -75.56 31.24 -36.93
C ARG A 906 -76.16 29.86 -36.75
N ILE A 907 -77.41 29.80 -36.29
CA ILE A 907 -78.15 28.55 -36.15
C ILE A 907 -78.65 28.11 -37.53
N MET A 908 -78.17 26.96 -38.02
CA MET A 908 -78.47 26.42 -39.35
C MET A 908 -79.53 25.30 -39.33
N SER A 909 -79.73 24.65 -38.18
CA SER A 909 -80.76 23.62 -37.99
C SER A 909 -81.24 23.57 -36.54
N ALA A 910 -82.55 23.40 -36.31
CA ALA A 910 -83.13 23.25 -34.99
C ALA A 910 -83.43 21.78 -34.63
N PRO A 911 -83.43 21.43 -33.33
CA PRO A 911 -83.91 20.14 -32.83
C PRO A 911 -85.44 19.98 -33.01
N SER A 912 -85.95 18.76 -32.86
CA SER A 912 -87.39 18.44 -32.97
C SER A 912 -88.25 18.87 -31.78
N ALA A 913 -87.62 19.30 -30.69
CA ALA A 913 -88.23 19.91 -29.51
C ALA A 913 -87.25 20.94 -28.93
N THR A 914 -87.75 21.94 -28.21
CA THR A 914 -86.91 23.00 -27.63
C THR A 914 -85.87 22.40 -26.69
N ALA A 915 -84.59 22.71 -26.93
CA ALA A 915 -83.47 22.08 -26.24
C ALA A 915 -82.33 23.07 -25.97
N THR A 916 -81.52 22.76 -24.96
CA THR A 916 -80.30 23.52 -24.66
C THR A 916 -79.18 23.08 -25.60
N SER A 917 -78.66 24.02 -26.38
CA SER A 917 -77.37 23.90 -27.06
C SER A 917 -76.24 24.26 -26.10
N LYS A 918 -75.12 23.55 -26.24
CA LYS A 918 -73.87 23.79 -25.51
C LYS A 918 -72.77 24.10 -26.51
N ASN A 919 -71.98 25.12 -26.23
CA ASN A 919 -70.65 25.30 -26.83
C ASN A 919 -69.59 25.21 -25.73
N VAL A 920 -68.37 24.92 -26.15
CA VAL A 920 -67.19 24.87 -25.28
C VAL A 920 -66.08 25.62 -25.99
N ALA A 921 -65.15 26.21 -25.25
CA ALA A 921 -63.94 26.79 -25.81
C ALA A 921 -62.75 26.47 -24.91
N TYR A 922 -61.54 26.58 -25.45
CA TYR A 922 -60.32 26.45 -24.67
C TYR A 922 -59.25 27.47 -25.09
N VAL A 923 -58.38 27.81 -24.14
CA VAL A 923 -57.13 28.54 -24.35
C VAL A 923 -55.95 27.56 -24.39
N SER A 924 -54.85 27.94 -25.03
CA SER A 924 -53.60 27.18 -25.07
C SER A 924 -52.39 28.11 -25.22
N PRO A 925 -51.20 27.70 -24.74
CA PRO A 925 -49.93 28.37 -25.06
C PRO A 925 -49.64 28.32 -26.57
N PRO A 926 -48.55 28.97 -27.04
CA PRO A 926 -48.05 28.76 -28.40
C PRO A 926 -47.91 27.28 -28.75
N ALA A 927 -48.16 26.93 -30.02
CA ALA A 927 -48.02 25.55 -30.46
C ALA A 927 -46.55 25.11 -30.39
N ALA A 928 -46.28 23.84 -30.07
CA ALA A 928 -44.90 23.34 -29.90
C ALA A 928 -44.01 23.43 -31.15
N ALA A 929 -44.59 23.68 -32.34
CA ALA A 929 -43.85 23.95 -33.58
C ALA A 929 -43.44 25.43 -33.74
N ASP A 930 -44.10 26.32 -32.99
CA ASP A 930 -43.85 27.76 -32.89
C ASP A 930 -43.17 28.13 -31.56
N ALA A 931 -42.74 27.12 -30.77
CA ALA A 931 -42.06 27.33 -29.50
C ALA A 931 -40.73 28.07 -29.70
N THR A 932 -40.51 29.11 -28.89
CA THR A 932 -39.36 30.00 -29.01
C THR A 932 -38.37 29.82 -27.87
N ASP A 933 -37.10 30.00 -28.21
CA ASP A 933 -36.04 30.56 -27.38
C ASP A 933 -36.57 31.82 -26.63
N THR A 934 -37.06 31.65 -25.40
CA THR A 934 -37.88 32.65 -24.68
C THR A 934 -37.06 33.42 -23.66
N ASP A 935 -36.14 32.76 -22.94
CA ASP A 935 -35.10 33.46 -22.17
C ASP A 935 -33.95 33.95 -23.07
N GLY A 936 -33.74 33.28 -24.22
CA GLY A 936 -32.89 33.73 -25.29
C GLY A 936 -31.45 33.18 -25.27
N ASP A 937 -31.24 32.02 -24.65
CA ASP A 937 -29.98 31.28 -24.59
C ASP A 937 -29.59 30.53 -25.89
N GLY A 938 -30.55 30.31 -26.79
CA GLY A 938 -30.38 29.61 -28.06
C GLY A 938 -31.02 28.22 -28.14
N TYR A 939 -31.64 27.74 -27.07
CA TYR A 939 -32.42 26.49 -27.01
C TYR A 939 -33.92 26.81 -27.11
N VAL A 940 -34.80 25.80 -27.12
CA VAL A 940 -36.26 26.02 -27.29
C VAL A 940 -36.99 25.75 -25.99
N ASP A 941 -37.53 26.81 -25.39
CA ASP A 941 -38.22 26.74 -24.11
C ASP A 941 -39.54 25.96 -24.19
N SER A 942 -39.68 24.93 -23.35
CA SER A 942 -40.99 24.36 -23.07
C SER A 942 -41.78 25.31 -22.17
N THR A 943 -42.89 25.86 -22.68
CA THR A 943 -43.86 26.56 -21.84
C THR A 943 -44.60 25.54 -20.96
N LEU A 944 -44.59 25.76 -19.64
CA LEU A 944 -45.14 24.84 -18.63
C LEU A 944 -46.38 25.45 -17.95
N GLU A 945 -47.29 24.61 -17.47
CA GLU A 945 -48.58 25.03 -16.90
C GLU A 945 -48.61 24.73 -15.39
N TYR A 946 -48.89 25.75 -14.56
CA TYR A 946 -48.55 25.76 -13.14
C TYR A 946 -49.45 24.89 -12.25
N VAL A 947 -50.77 25.05 -12.38
CA VAL A 947 -51.74 24.54 -11.39
C VAL A 947 -52.45 23.28 -11.87
N LYS A 948 -52.66 23.15 -13.18
CA LYS A 948 -53.47 22.08 -13.79
C LYS A 948 -52.92 21.66 -15.15
N PRO A 949 -53.08 20.41 -15.59
CA PRO A 949 -52.69 20.01 -16.93
C PRO A 949 -53.59 20.66 -17.99
N LEU A 950 -53.00 21.13 -19.09
CA LEU A 950 -53.73 21.56 -20.28
C LEU A 950 -54.48 20.37 -20.89
N VAL A 951 -55.80 20.49 -21.04
CA VAL A 951 -56.64 19.49 -21.71
C VAL A 951 -57.39 20.15 -22.85
N ILE A 952 -57.50 19.48 -24.00
CA ILE A 952 -58.36 19.93 -25.10
C ILE A 952 -59.77 19.35 -24.87
N PRO A 953 -60.79 20.19 -24.62
CA PRO A 953 -62.13 19.73 -24.30
C PRO A 953 -62.93 19.32 -25.55
N THR A 954 -64.09 18.73 -25.29
CA THR A 954 -65.07 18.33 -26.29
C THR A 954 -66.45 18.90 -25.91
N LEU A 955 -67.43 18.85 -26.81
CA LEU A 955 -68.82 19.21 -26.49
C LEU A 955 -69.41 18.40 -25.30
N THR A 956 -68.84 17.22 -25.03
CA THR A 956 -69.19 16.35 -23.89
C THR A 956 -68.41 16.65 -22.60
N THR A 957 -67.35 17.45 -22.64
CA THR A 957 -66.59 17.86 -21.45
C THR A 957 -67.42 18.86 -20.65
N ASP A 958 -67.71 18.56 -19.38
CA ASP A 958 -68.33 19.51 -18.44
C ASP A 958 -67.23 20.35 -17.79
N THR A 959 -67.08 21.63 -18.18
CA THR A 959 -65.94 22.45 -17.76
C THR A 959 -66.04 22.89 -16.31
N ASP A 960 -67.26 23.00 -15.77
CA ASP A 960 -67.50 23.19 -14.32
C ASP A 960 -67.06 21.97 -13.47
N GLN A 961 -66.67 20.86 -14.12
CA GLN A 961 -66.13 19.64 -13.52
C GLN A 961 -64.80 19.19 -14.16
N SER A 962 -64.15 20.04 -14.97
CA SER A 962 -62.88 19.66 -15.62
C SER A 962 -61.73 19.63 -14.59
N VAL A 963 -60.71 18.82 -14.88
CA VAL A 963 -59.45 18.80 -14.11
C VAL A 963 -58.48 19.91 -14.55
N THR A 964 -58.98 20.86 -15.33
CA THR A 964 -58.23 22.00 -15.89
C THR A 964 -59.00 23.31 -15.61
N ASP A 965 -58.52 24.43 -16.11
CA ASP A 965 -59.24 25.72 -16.19
C ASP A 965 -58.99 26.44 -17.51
N ASN A 966 -58.20 25.83 -18.41
CA ASN A 966 -58.03 26.33 -19.76
C ASN A 966 -59.30 26.17 -20.62
N ASP A 967 -60.39 25.59 -20.09
CA ASP A 967 -61.68 25.40 -20.77
C ASP A 967 -62.86 26.16 -20.13
N ALA A 968 -63.83 26.56 -20.97
CA ALA A 968 -65.05 27.25 -20.59
C ALA A 968 -66.25 26.76 -21.40
N GLN A 969 -67.46 26.82 -20.83
CA GLN A 969 -68.70 26.36 -21.49
C GLN A 969 -69.84 27.38 -21.47
N GLY A 970 -70.54 27.46 -22.60
CA GLY A 970 -71.76 28.25 -22.77
C GLY A 970 -73.00 27.38 -22.97
N PHE A 971 -74.12 27.84 -22.41
CA PHE A 971 -75.44 27.22 -22.59
C PHE A 971 -76.47 28.24 -23.08
N TRP A 972 -77.21 27.88 -24.13
CA TRP A 972 -78.28 28.70 -24.72
C TRP A 972 -79.40 27.81 -25.28
N THR A 973 -80.62 28.33 -25.38
CA THR A 973 -81.79 27.50 -25.75
C THR A 973 -82.19 27.72 -27.20
N VAL A 974 -82.48 26.64 -27.93
CA VAL A 974 -83.01 26.67 -29.30
C VAL A 974 -84.45 26.20 -29.33
N ALA A 975 -85.33 26.97 -29.95
CA ALA A 975 -86.72 26.59 -30.21
C ALA A 975 -86.79 25.38 -31.15
N GLY A 976 -87.54 24.35 -30.75
CA GLY A 976 -87.71 23.15 -31.57
C GLY A 976 -88.71 23.32 -32.70
N VAL A 977 -88.48 22.62 -33.82
CA VAL A 977 -89.43 22.56 -34.94
C VAL A 977 -90.43 21.40 -34.78
N THR A 978 -91.68 21.72 -34.45
CA THR A 978 -92.75 20.73 -34.30
C THR A 978 -93.09 20.04 -35.63
N PRO A 979 -92.97 18.70 -35.75
CA PRO A 979 -93.22 18.01 -37.01
C PRO A 979 -94.71 17.84 -37.32
N THR A 980 -95.12 18.20 -38.54
CA THR A 980 -96.46 17.94 -39.08
C THR A 980 -96.61 16.45 -39.44
N PRO A 981 -97.65 15.73 -38.96
CA PRO A 981 -97.81 14.30 -39.22
C PRO A 981 -98.21 13.99 -40.66
N THR A 982 -97.67 12.89 -41.21
CA THR A 982 -97.99 12.34 -42.54
C THR A 982 -98.44 10.86 -42.38
N PRO A 983 -99.49 10.38 -43.07
CA PRO A 983 -100.17 9.12 -42.74
C PRO A 983 -99.58 7.83 -43.38
N THR A 984 -99.88 6.69 -42.76
CA THR A 984 -99.37 5.34 -43.10
C THR A 984 -100.40 4.44 -43.79
N PRO A 985 -99.99 3.65 -44.79
CA PRO A 985 -100.33 2.21 -44.91
C PRO A 985 -99.04 1.37 -45.08
N ALA A 986 -98.77 0.26 -44.36
CA ALA A 986 -99.51 -1.00 -44.17
C ALA A 986 -99.52 -1.92 -45.43
N ALA A 987 -99.28 -3.24 -45.37
CA ALA A 987 -98.66 -4.11 -44.35
C ALA A 987 -98.44 -5.55 -44.93
N ALA A 988 -97.37 -6.27 -44.53
CA ALA A 988 -97.28 -7.75 -44.56
C ALA A 988 -95.99 -8.27 -43.87
N GLY A 989 -96.11 -9.36 -43.10
CA GLY A 989 -95.00 -10.23 -42.63
C GLY A 989 -95.21 -11.66 -43.18
N PRO A 990 -94.87 -12.75 -42.45
CA PRO A 990 -94.17 -12.90 -41.16
C PRO A 990 -92.73 -13.46 -41.40
N ASP A 991 -92.03 -14.35 -40.66
CA ASP A 991 -92.10 -15.17 -39.41
C ASP A 991 -90.61 -15.54 -39.08
N ASP A 992 -90.17 -16.07 -37.93
CA ASP A 992 -90.36 -15.76 -36.49
C ASP A 992 -89.28 -16.52 -35.67
N SER A 993 -89.08 -16.18 -34.39
CA SER A 993 -88.44 -17.00 -33.32
C SER A 993 -86.90 -17.20 -33.35
N LEU A 994 -86.16 -17.47 -32.25
CA LEU A 994 -86.38 -17.30 -30.79
C LEU A 994 -85.03 -17.43 -30.00
N ALA A 995 -85.02 -16.96 -28.74
CA ALA A 995 -84.24 -17.45 -27.58
C ALA A 995 -82.67 -17.47 -27.54
N PHE A 996 -82.08 -16.41 -26.97
CA PHE A 996 -81.43 -16.38 -25.63
C PHE A 996 -80.43 -17.51 -25.20
N THR A 997 -79.13 -17.20 -25.05
CA THR A 997 -78.25 -17.39 -23.85
C THR A 997 -76.73 -17.28 -24.15
N GLY A 998 -75.92 -16.93 -23.13
CA GLY A 998 -74.45 -17.11 -23.10
C GLY A 998 -73.63 -15.81 -23.16
N GLY A 999 -72.74 -15.56 -22.19
CA GLY A 999 -71.92 -14.34 -22.10
C GLY A 999 -70.42 -14.60 -21.90
N VAL A 1000 -69.66 -13.49 -21.75
CA VAL A 1000 -68.20 -13.33 -21.51
C VAL A 1000 -67.24 -13.92 -22.59
N ASP A 1001 -66.10 -13.31 -22.95
CA ASP A 1001 -65.41 -12.12 -22.39
C ASP A 1001 -64.50 -11.38 -23.43
N SER A 1002 -64.13 -10.13 -23.13
CA SER A 1002 -62.91 -9.37 -23.53
C SER A 1002 -62.44 -9.14 -25.02
N ALA A 1003 -62.00 -7.89 -25.27
CA ALA A 1003 -60.80 -7.44 -26.04
C ALA A 1003 -60.85 -6.90 -27.52
N THR A 1004 -60.10 -5.77 -27.70
CA THR A 1004 -59.31 -5.27 -28.86
C THR A 1004 -59.89 -4.77 -30.22
N ALA A 1005 -59.75 -3.44 -30.42
CA ALA A 1005 -58.97 -2.74 -31.47
C ALA A 1005 -59.22 -2.88 -33.00
N SER A 1006 -59.85 -1.82 -33.57
CA SER A 1006 -59.45 -1.00 -34.75
C SER A 1006 -58.71 -1.54 -35.98
N SER A 1007 -59.15 -1.12 -37.18
CA SER A 1007 -58.30 -0.93 -38.38
C SER A 1007 -58.82 0.18 -39.33
N LEU A 1008 -57.92 0.88 -40.03
CA LEU A 1008 -58.18 1.74 -41.20
C LEU A 1008 -57.53 1.11 -42.45
N ALA A 1009 -57.82 1.65 -43.65
CA ALA A 1009 -57.24 1.17 -44.91
C ALA A 1009 -56.83 2.30 -45.88
N ASP A 1010 -55.66 2.10 -46.50
CA ASP A 1010 -55.23 2.47 -47.87
C ASP A 1010 -55.28 3.91 -48.42
N THR A 1011 -54.49 4.24 -49.44
CA THR A 1011 -53.00 4.21 -49.60
C THR A 1011 -52.66 5.05 -50.85
N GLY A 1012 -51.46 5.66 -50.90
CA GLY A 1012 -50.96 6.36 -52.09
C GLY A 1012 -49.47 6.72 -51.95
N VAL A 1013 -48.67 6.52 -53.00
CA VAL A 1013 -47.18 6.50 -52.92
C VAL A 1013 -46.55 7.33 -54.05
N PRO A 1014 -45.30 7.81 -53.90
CA PRO A 1014 -44.19 7.03 -54.48
C PRO A 1014 -42.90 6.99 -53.64
N VAL A 1015 -42.18 5.86 -53.71
CA VAL A 1015 -40.87 5.66 -53.05
C VAL A 1015 -39.74 6.00 -54.03
N ALA A 1016 -38.92 7.02 -53.73
CA ALA A 1016 -37.78 7.39 -54.59
C ALA A 1016 -36.53 7.94 -53.87
N ALA A 1017 -36.63 8.48 -52.64
CA ALA A 1017 -35.52 9.20 -51.99
C ALA A 1017 -34.64 8.35 -51.04
N LEU A 1018 -35.22 7.36 -50.34
CA LEU A 1018 -34.57 6.72 -49.18
C LEU A 1018 -33.52 5.65 -49.52
N ALA A 1019 -33.46 5.16 -50.76
CA ALA A 1019 -32.51 4.11 -51.16
C ALA A 1019 -31.05 4.59 -51.29
N VAL A 1020 -30.81 5.89 -51.46
CA VAL A 1020 -29.47 6.44 -51.73
C VAL A 1020 -28.70 6.73 -50.44
N ALA A 1021 -29.37 7.20 -49.39
CA ALA A 1021 -28.74 7.55 -48.12
C ALA A 1021 -28.12 6.32 -47.41
N ALA A 1022 -28.81 5.18 -47.42
CA ALA A 1022 -28.35 3.96 -46.77
C ALA A 1022 -27.04 3.40 -47.36
N LEU A 1023 -26.82 3.55 -48.67
CA LEU A 1023 -25.58 3.09 -49.32
C LEU A 1023 -24.37 3.98 -49.00
N ALA A 1024 -24.59 5.28 -48.79
CA ALA A 1024 -23.51 6.22 -48.47
C ALA A 1024 -22.92 5.96 -47.07
N ALA A 1025 -23.77 5.68 -46.08
CA ALA A 1025 -23.34 5.40 -44.71
C ALA A 1025 -22.45 4.13 -44.61
N ALA A 1026 -22.78 3.08 -45.35
CA ALA A 1026 -22.02 1.82 -45.37
C ALA A 1026 -20.60 1.97 -45.97
N LEU A 1027 -20.44 2.84 -46.97
CA LEU A 1027 -19.14 3.13 -47.60
C LEU A 1027 -18.24 4.02 -46.72
N ALA A 1028 -18.81 4.93 -45.92
CA ALA A 1028 -18.04 5.74 -44.99
C ALA A 1028 -17.40 4.91 -43.86
N GLY A 1029 -18.16 3.98 -43.26
CA GLY A 1029 -17.68 3.13 -42.17
C GLY A 1029 -16.51 2.22 -42.55
N THR A 1030 -16.52 1.66 -43.76
CA THR A 1030 -15.46 0.77 -44.25
C THR A 1030 -14.14 1.49 -44.51
N LEU A 1031 -14.17 2.76 -44.94
CA LEU A 1031 -12.96 3.59 -45.11
C LEU A 1031 -12.32 3.98 -43.77
N LEU A 1032 -13.11 4.26 -42.73
CA LEU A 1032 -12.59 4.66 -41.42
C LEU A 1032 -11.81 3.53 -40.72
N ILE A 1033 -12.28 2.29 -40.85
CA ILE A 1033 -11.63 1.09 -40.32
C ILE A 1033 -10.28 0.84 -41.03
N ALA A 1034 -10.23 0.99 -42.36
CA ALA A 1034 -9.01 0.87 -43.15
C ALA A 1034 -7.95 1.96 -42.81
N TYR A 1035 -8.40 3.16 -42.39
CA TYR A 1035 -7.50 4.24 -41.97
C TYR A 1035 -6.86 3.96 -40.61
N ARG A 1036 -7.63 3.50 -39.60
CA ARG A 1036 -7.08 3.15 -38.27
C ARG A 1036 -6.07 1.98 -38.35
N ALA A 1037 -6.32 0.99 -39.21
CA ALA A 1037 -5.43 -0.17 -39.39
C ALA A 1037 -4.01 0.18 -39.90
N ARG A 1038 -3.80 1.37 -40.50
CA ARG A 1038 -2.49 1.79 -41.04
C ARG A 1038 -1.63 2.65 -40.10
N ARG A 1039 -2.08 2.94 -38.87
CA ARG A 1039 -1.33 3.75 -37.88
C ARG A 1039 -0.61 2.96 -36.78
N HIS A 1040 -0.69 1.63 -36.78
CA HIS A 1040 0.01 0.75 -35.83
C HIS A 1040 1.13 -0.08 -36.49
N SER A 1041 1.81 0.47 -37.49
CA SER A 1041 2.95 -0.17 -38.14
C SER A 1041 4.00 0.87 -38.61
N SER A 1042 4.48 1.66 -37.65
CA SER A 1042 5.61 2.60 -37.76
C SER A 1042 6.19 2.86 -36.38
#